data_AF-A0A074XRM4-F1
#
_entry.id   AF-A0A074XRM4-F1
#
_cell.length_a   1.000
_cell.length_b   1.000
_cell.length_c   1.000
_cell.angle_alpha   90.00
_cell.angle_beta   90.00
_cell.angle_gamma   90.00
#
_symmetry.space_group_name_H-M   'P 1'
#
loop_
_entity.id
_entity.type
_entity.pdbx_description
1 polymer ?
#
loop_
_entity_poly.entity_id
_entity_poly.type
_entity_poly.pdbx_seq_one_letter_code
_entity_poly.pdbx_strand_id
1 'polypeptide(L)'
;MEAAIRWSPLSTPDRARFLLADVAGNALTLYEAGSLNRHGIQYKPIARREKVNNFTAFDWSKTDDSLVALGLSSGNAELYRFDGSDSSDPVALFNIKTQRRCNTIAFNTQNLLAVGLDRVRHDNCLTVYDIESNDAYSRLCVSEAVTSLRFFPNHPQQMLAAVSRQTIRLYDLRDSSTSTAGLGNCGITKLVNNIAIDPLDENYFASGGSTGDPSVTVWDKRYLSRSNNTVGADATNNGAVLDLRPATDNSQTTSVWSIRYSGQKRGRFCVLSSTGEVKLYDTAQHKVHSKLRSASVNYYGGNPWSHPHYVSRTHNLRVPETGSRKDRGANRVIAFDWISIDDQDRQAILALHPNRDVDLIYTPDPSHISMTGRGDLSICNKALSVYEPKEQHKSVAQEIKALRKTSENASSTQDEQHTSKLPSPTNGPAQLDHRNLKSLNGSTRAVAARTEEWLDDSLSKAPEILHNERVVDLLAISNVSRRRCQEGYLFDPRRNLEIVAEDPALVKLWGTIKRLEDLSRDGGMASETLDLSYLGVSNIWEGKLGNGPNRVTSAHNAMPERFEDVIASILERHSLPEFAGIRTEKPEQRQLCLALCGWDFSHEHTKERCDYLVKKQRYYEAVATAMFRGRKTIALEILRDLIRERTIQNIGLGALIASDSLNDEQREMCRWMEEDATDPYLRSLLIYLASNDWLDVVHKLDADIKLSDRLGIAIKHLGDSQISTFLSQTSNSLISAGNVEGILLTGLGEKAMELFQSYIRRTSDLQTAVLATAFTNPLYVDDPRWEMWKETYFLHMQSWRAFIERTKFSMQHTRRAVTKGGNKLIAPPPRQLALRCAHCQHSLAKENAAHTHQAHGSSTPAKGTQAQARIAGPAASAGTVCPRCGRHLPRCCLCMQWLGAPEPTRAKEVQSGEKETDVLSKFITFCASCTHGFHAHHARTWFARHAMCPVPDCRCLCGLK
;
A
#
# COMPACT_ATOMS: atom_id res chain seq x y z
N MET A 1 36.46 26.05 8.92
CA MET A 1 35.49 26.45 9.97
C MET A 1 35.84 27.88 10.33
N GLU A 2 34.94 28.84 10.09
CA GLU A 2 35.21 30.26 10.34
C GLU A 2 34.85 30.65 11.79
N ALA A 3 33.73 30.13 12.28
CA ALA A 3 33.32 30.17 13.67
C ALA A 3 32.42 28.96 13.94
N ALA A 4 32.13 28.71 15.21
CA ALA A 4 31.22 27.66 15.62
C ALA A 4 30.44 28.07 16.86
N ILE A 5 29.27 27.47 17.02
CA ILE A 5 28.36 27.70 18.14
C ILE A 5 28.00 26.36 18.79
N ARG A 6 27.94 26.32 20.12
CA ARG A 6 27.56 25.14 20.89
C ARG A 6 26.61 25.50 22.02
N TRP A 7 25.53 24.75 22.14
CA TRP A 7 24.61 24.84 23.28
C TRP A 7 25.16 24.02 24.45
N SER A 8 25.05 24.53 25.68
CA SER A 8 25.50 23.75 26.85
C SER A 8 24.56 22.57 27.08
N PRO A 9 25.10 21.34 27.25
CA PRO A 9 24.30 20.18 27.64
C PRO A 9 23.80 20.25 29.10
N LEU A 10 24.33 21.16 29.93
CA LEU A 10 23.94 21.38 31.32
C LEU A 10 22.98 22.57 31.49
N SER A 11 22.53 23.16 30.39
CA SER A 11 21.57 24.27 30.40
C SER A 11 20.26 23.84 31.07
N THR A 12 19.76 24.67 31.97
CA THR A 12 18.42 24.55 32.59
C THR A 12 17.56 25.73 32.17
N PRO A 13 16.22 25.69 32.33
CA PRO A 13 15.35 26.82 31.98
C PRO A 13 15.78 28.15 32.61
N ASP A 14 16.29 28.11 33.85
CA ASP A 14 16.76 29.29 34.59
C ASP A 14 18.18 29.72 34.24
N ARG A 15 18.98 28.81 33.67
CA ARG A 15 20.41 29.02 33.36
C ARG A 15 20.75 28.37 32.03
N ALA A 16 20.37 29.05 30.96
CA ALA A 16 20.64 28.62 29.59
C ALA A 16 21.92 29.26 29.06
N ARG A 17 22.87 28.47 28.56
CA ARG A 17 24.20 28.98 28.13
C ARG A 17 24.62 28.40 26.79
N PHE A 18 25.35 29.21 26.03
CA PHE A 18 25.98 28.75 24.79
C PHE A 18 27.37 29.36 24.63
N LEU A 19 28.22 28.64 23.92
CA LEU A 19 29.60 29.02 23.62
C LEU A 19 29.73 29.37 22.14
N LEU A 20 30.33 30.54 21.88
CA LEU A 20 30.73 30.96 20.54
C LEU A 20 32.27 30.86 20.45
N ALA A 21 32.74 30.02 19.54
CA ALA A 21 34.15 29.86 19.23
C ALA A 21 34.48 30.53 17.89
N ASP A 22 35.17 31.67 17.94
CA ASP A 22 35.63 32.38 16.75
C ASP A 22 37.03 31.89 16.36
N VAL A 23 37.08 31.03 15.34
CA VAL A 23 38.32 30.43 14.83
C VAL A 23 39.16 31.46 14.07
N ALA A 24 38.51 32.40 13.37
CA ALA A 24 39.21 33.45 12.63
C ALA A 24 39.73 34.56 13.55
N GLY A 25 38.98 34.88 14.61
CA GLY A 25 39.33 35.90 15.60
C GLY A 25 40.14 35.40 16.80
N ASN A 26 40.43 34.10 16.89
CA ASN A 26 41.13 33.47 18.02
C ASN A 26 40.54 33.84 19.39
N ALA A 27 39.21 33.78 19.48
CA ALA A 27 38.47 34.17 20.66
C ALA A 27 37.39 33.15 21.02
N LEU A 28 37.16 32.97 22.31
CA LEU A 28 36.05 32.19 22.85
C LEU A 28 35.18 33.10 23.71
N THR A 29 33.87 33.08 23.48
CA THR A 29 32.92 33.87 24.29
C THR A 29 31.81 32.96 24.79
N LEU A 30 31.63 32.93 26.11
CA LEU A 30 30.53 32.26 26.79
C LEU A 30 29.38 33.26 26.97
N TYR A 31 28.19 32.88 26.53
CA TYR A 31 26.98 33.68 26.60
C TYR A 31 25.94 33.02 27.50
N GLU A 32 25.18 33.86 28.21
CA GLU A 32 23.93 33.49 28.87
C GLU A 32 22.78 33.85 27.94
N ALA A 33 21.92 32.87 27.64
CA ALA A 33 20.68 33.08 26.93
C ALA A 33 19.59 33.51 27.93
N GLY A 34 18.89 34.59 27.60
CA GLY A 34 17.69 35.04 28.29
C GLY A 34 16.43 34.40 27.72
N SER A 35 15.32 35.15 27.67
CA SER A 35 14.06 34.64 27.12
C SER A 35 14.18 34.28 25.63
N LEU A 36 13.80 33.06 25.29
CA LEU A 36 13.71 32.56 23.91
C LEU A 36 12.34 32.91 23.34
N ASN A 37 12.30 33.90 22.45
CA ASN A 37 11.07 34.31 21.77
C ASN A 37 11.07 33.84 20.31
N ARG A 38 9.89 33.82 19.67
CA ARG A 38 9.76 33.49 18.24
C ARG A 38 10.47 34.50 17.31
N HIS A 39 10.73 35.71 17.80
CA HIS A 39 11.34 36.81 17.02
C HIS A 39 12.85 36.99 17.28
N GLY A 40 13.49 36.03 17.96
CA GLY A 40 14.93 36.04 18.22
C GLY A 40 15.29 35.68 19.66
N ILE A 41 16.59 35.55 19.90
CA ILE A 41 17.17 35.20 21.20
C ILE A 41 17.85 36.43 21.82
N GLN A 42 17.50 36.75 23.07
CA GLN A 42 18.24 37.73 23.86
C GLN A 42 19.40 37.03 24.57
N TYR A 43 20.62 37.56 24.48
CA TYR A 43 21.78 36.96 25.12
C TYR A 43 22.77 38.01 25.64
N LYS A 44 23.52 37.66 26.69
CA LYS A 44 24.52 38.52 27.32
C LYS A 44 25.85 37.77 27.46
N PRO A 45 27.00 38.39 27.13
CA PRO A 45 28.30 37.74 27.33
C PRO A 45 28.61 37.64 28.83
N ILE A 46 28.99 36.45 29.28
CA ILE A 46 29.43 36.18 30.66
C ILE A 46 30.95 36.33 30.76
N ALA A 47 31.67 35.68 29.84
CA ALA A 47 33.12 35.62 29.86
C ALA A 47 33.66 35.55 28.44
N ARG A 48 34.75 36.26 28.17
CA ARG A 48 35.41 36.31 26.87
C ARG A 48 36.91 36.11 27.04
N ARG A 49 37.47 35.16 26.29
CA ARG A 49 38.91 34.90 26.21
C ARG A 49 39.39 35.33 24.83
N GLU A 50 40.32 36.27 24.79
CA GLU A 50 40.93 36.79 23.57
C GLU A 50 42.40 36.38 23.48
N LYS A 51 42.97 36.44 22.27
CA LYS A 51 44.37 36.08 21.97
C LYS A 51 44.73 34.62 22.27
N VAL A 52 43.78 33.73 22.08
CA VAL A 52 44.00 32.30 22.16
C VAL A 52 44.92 31.86 21.01
N ASN A 53 45.68 30.78 21.19
CA ASN A 53 46.51 30.23 20.12
C ASN A 53 45.64 29.73 18.94
N ASN A 54 46.17 29.78 17.72
CA ASN A 54 45.47 29.34 16.51
C ASN A 54 44.98 27.88 16.65
N PHE A 55 43.67 27.69 16.74
CA PHE A 55 43.05 26.38 16.92
C PHE A 55 42.28 25.92 15.69
N THR A 56 42.26 24.61 15.47
CA THR A 56 41.62 23.96 14.32
C THR A 56 40.46 23.06 14.71
N ALA A 57 40.39 22.66 15.99
CA ALA A 57 39.31 21.89 16.56
C ALA A 57 39.01 22.40 17.97
N PHE A 58 37.76 22.29 18.41
CA PHE A 58 37.36 22.53 19.79
C PHE A 58 36.23 21.58 20.16
N ASP A 59 36.09 21.30 21.44
CA ASP A 59 34.90 20.66 22.01
C ASP A 59 34.63 21.28 23.38
N TRP A 60 33.38 21.20 23.83
CA TRP A 60 32.96 21.71 25.13
C TRP A 60 32.68 20.53 26.05
N SER A 61 33.19 20.58 27.28
CA SER A 61 32.98 19.55 28.30
C SER A 61 31.50 19.25 28.49
N LYS A 62 31.20 17.98 28.73
CA LYS A 62 29.83 17.48 28.95
C LYS A 62 29.44 17.47 30.43
N THR A 63 30.41 17.62 31.32
CA THR A 63 30.25 17.52 32.78
C THR A 63 30.47 18.86 33.50
N ASP A 64 31.19 19.79 32.88
CA ASP A 64 31.51 21.10 33.47
C ASP A 64 31.42 22.21 32.41
N ASP A 65 30.45 23.11 32.57
CA ASP A 65 30.24 24.26 31.68
C ASP A 65 31.43 25.21 31.60
N SER A 66 32.32 25.20 32.59
CA SER A 66 33.46 26.09 32.62
C SER A 66 34.63 25.61 31.75
N LEU A 67 34.68 24.34 31.35
CA LEU A 67 35.86 23.73 30.70
C LEU A 67 35.72 23.59 29.18
N VAL A 68 36.65 24.17 28.43
CA VAL A 68 36.71 24.06 26.96
C VAL A 68 38.10 23.62 26.51
N ALA A 69 38.17 22.64 25.63
CA ALA A 69 39.43 22.14 25.08
C ALA A 69 39.58 22.58 23.63
N LEU A 70 40.80 23.00 23.29
CA LEU A 70 41.20 23.46 21.97
C LEU A 70 42.31 22.58 21.43
N GLY A 71 42.18 22.15 20.19
CA GLY A 71 43.24 21.51 19.42
C GLY A 71 43.91 22.53 18.51
N LEU A 72 45.20 22.79 18.74
CA LEU A 72 45.95 23.80 18.02
C LEU A 72 46.38 23.34 16.61
N SER A 73 46.67 24.31 15.74
CA SER A 73 47.29 24.03 14.43
C SER A 73 48.69 23.42 14.56
N SER A 74 49.37 23.64 15.69
CA SER A 74 50.65 23.00 16.04
C SER A 74 50.50 21.55 16.48
N GLY A 75 49.27 21.13 16.84
CA GLY A 75 48.92 19.76 17.27
C GLY A 75 48.85 19.56 18.76
N ASN A 76 49.29 20.54 19.55
CA ASN A 76 49.08 20.54 20.99
C ASN A 76 47.58 20.73 21.30
N ALA A 77 47.14 20.24 22.46
CA ALA A 77 45.83 20.56 22.99
C ALA A 77 45.94 21.44 24.24
N GLU A 78 45.06 22.43 24.34
CA GLU A 78 45.00 23.37 25.45
C GLU A 78 43.63 23.28 26.11
N LEU A 79 43.60 23.33 27.45
CA LEU A 79 42.39 23.37 28.24
C LEU A 79 42.20 24.77 28.83
N TYR A 80 41.06 25.39 28.56
CA TYR A 80 40.69 26.70 29.10
C TYR A 80 39.52 26.55 30.07
N ARG A 81 39.52 27.38 31.12
CA ARG A 81 38.43 27.47 32.07
C ARG A 81 37.85 28.89 32.15
N PHE A 82 36.53 28.98 32.25
CA PHE A 82 35.73 30.21 32.33
C PHE A 82 35.28 30.52 33.77
N ASP A 83 36.16 30.27 34.73
CA ASP A 83 36.13 30.82 36.08
C ASP A 83 36.54 32.30 36.05
N GLY A 84 35.98 33.11 36.96
CA GLY A 84 36.09 34.58 36.97
C GLY A 84 37.49 35.16 37.20
N SER A 85 38.56 34.41 36.96
CA SER A 85 39.93 34.91 36.85
C SER A 85 40.16 35.48 35.44
N ASP A 86 40.75 36.67 35.35
CA ASP A 86 41.09 37.31 34.07
C ASP A 86 42.37 36.75 33.40
N SER A 87 42.93 35.65 33.93
CA SER A 87 44.11 35.01 33.33
C SER A 87 43.76 34.37 31.98
N SER A 88 44.43 34.81 30.91
CA SER A 88 44.31 34.22 29.58
C SER A 88 45.13 32.93 29.39
N ASP A 89 45.82 32.47 30.43
CA ASP A 89 46.68 31.28 30.34
C ASP A 89 45.86 29.98 30.38
N PRO A 90 46.27 28.94 29.63
CA PRO A 90 45.61 27.64 29.65
C PRO A 90 45.81 26.92 30.98
N VAL A 91 44.76 26.24 31.44
CA VAL A 91 44.73 25.45 32.68
C VAL A 91 45.59 24.18 32.56
N ALA A 92 45.60 23.57 31.37
CA ALA A 92 46.43 22.41 31.07
C ALA A 92 46.91 22.44 29.62
N LEU A 93 48.14 21.96 29.41
CA LEU A 93 48.82 21.91 28.13
C LEU A 93 49.24 20.47 27.82
N PHE A 94 48.66 19.89 26.76
CA PHE A 94 48.95 18.54 26.29
C PHE A 94 49.85 18.62 25.06
N ASN A 95 51.15 18.45 25.29
CA ASN A 95 52.18 18.57 24.25
C ASN A 95 52.34 17.27 23.45
N ILE A 96 52.56 17.41 22.14
CA ILE A 96 52.89 16.28 21.26
C ILE A 96 54.37 16.31 20.84
N LYS A 97 54.93 15.13 20.56
CA LYS A 97 56.35 14.98 20.21
C LYS A 97 56.71 15.60 18.85
N THR A 98 55.82 15.49 17.87
CA THR A 98 56.04 15.95 16.50
C THR A 98 54.92 16.90 16.11
N GLN A 99 55.25 18.18 15.87
CA GLN A 99 54.27 19.19 15.48
C GLN A 99 53.54 18.81 14.18
N ARG A 100 52.21 18.89 14.23
CA ARG A 100 51.29 18.55 13.12
C ARG A 100 49.89 19.08 13.42
N ARG A 101 49.03 19.21 12.43
CA ARG A 101 47.67 19.73 12.66
C ARG A 101 46.82 18.79 13.54
N CYS A 102 46.10 19.35 14.50
CA CYS A 102 45.00 18.69 15.19
C CYS A 102 43.71 18.80 14.38
N ASN A 103 43.14 17.67 13.94
CA ASN A 103 41.93 17.67 13.11
C ASN A 103 40.64 17.64 13.94
N THR A 104 40.66 16.98 15.09
CA THR A 104 39.47 16.75 15.91
C THR A 104 39.87 16.61 17.38
N ILE A 105 38.99 17.07 18.27
CA ILE A 105 39.12 16.89 19.71
C ILE A 105 37.74 16.50 20.25
N ALA A 106 37.68 15.63 21.25
CA ALA A 106 36.41 15.24 21.86
C ALA A 106 36.55 15.01 23.36
N PHE A 107 35.62 15.58 24.12
CA PHE A 107 35.44 15.29 25.54
C PHE A 107 34.62 14.03 25.75
N ASN A 108 34.96 13.33 26.81
CA ASN A 108 34.18 12.24 27.37
C ASN A 108 33.42 12.70 28.62
N THR A 109 32.44 11.91 29.08
CA THR A 109 31.72 12.13 30.35
C THR A 109 32.51 11.68 31.59
N GLN A 110 33.66 11.03 31.41
CA GLN A 110 34.58 10.60 32.48
C GLN A 110 35.90 11.40 32.50
N ASN A 111 35.85 12.70 32.17
CA ASN A 111 37.03 13.59 32.17
C ASN A 111 38.22 13.12 31.29
N LEU A 112 37.94 12.30 30.27
CA LEU A 112 38.93 11.94 29.25
C LEU A 112 38.85 12.91 28.07
N LEU A 113 40.00 13.24 27.50
CA LEU A 113 40.14 14.11 26.33
C LEU A 113 40.87 13.39 25.21
N ALA A 114 40.19 13.18 24.09
CA ALA A 114 40.80 12.53 22.93
C ALA A 114 41.19 13.54 21.85
N VAL A 115 42.42 13.44 21.37
CA VAL A 115 43.04 14.34 20.39
C VAL A 115 43.41 13.56 19.14
N GLY A 116 42.80 13.91 18.01
CA GLY A 116 43.03 13.32 16.70
C GLY A 116 43.88 14.22 15.80
N LEU A 117 44.97 13.67 15.28
CA LEU A 117 46.05 14.38 14.60
C LEU A 117 46.20 13.92 13.14
N ASP A 118 46.93 14.72 12.35
CA ASP A 118 47.35 14.34 11.01
C ASP A 118 48.39 13.21 11.00
N ARG A 119 48.55 12.57 9.83
CA ARG A 119 49.44 11.42 9.67
C ARG A 119 50.91 11.82 9.80
N VAL A 120 51.63 11.16 10.70
CA VAL A 120 53.10 11.15 10.77
C VAL A 120 53.59 9.70 10.81
N ARG A 121 54.65 9.40 10.06
CA ARG A 121 55.21 8.04 10.03
C ARG A 121 55.75 7.66 11.40
N HIS A 122 55.42 6.45 11.84
CA HIS A 122 55.86 5.84 13.10
C HIS A 122 55.43 6.59 14.38
N ASP A 123 54.42 7.46 14.30
CA ASP A 123 53.86 8.15 15.46
C ASP A 123 52.34 7.93 15.60
N ASN A 124 51.84 8.04 16.82
CA ASN A 124 50.43 7.84 17.16
C ASN A 124 49.61 9.07 16.78
N CYS A 125 48.62 8.90 15.93
CA CYS A 125 47.79 9.99 15.43
C CYS A 125 46.50 10.15 16.24
N LEU A 126 46.24 9.28 17.23
CA LEU A 126 45.16 9.42 18.20
C LEU A 126 45.73 9.25 19.62
N THR A 127 45.55 10.23 20.49
CA THR A 127 45.95 10.11 21.90
C THR A 127 44.77 10.50 22.79
N VAL A 128 44.48 9.68 23.79
CA VAL A 128 43.49 9.97 24.83
C VAL A 128 44.25 10.35 26.10
N TYR A 129 43.97 11.53 26.62
CA TYR A 129 44.52 12.05 27.86
C TYR A 129 43.48 11.96 28.97
N ASP A 130 43.96 11.79 30.19
CA ASP A 130 43.18 12.01 31.39
C ASP A 130 43.44 13.44 31.89
N ILE A 131 42.38 14.21 32.08
CA ILE A 131 42.47 15.65 32.42
C ILE A 131 43.00 15.85 33.83
N GLU A 132 42.72 14.94 34.76
CA GLU A 132 43.12 15.08 36.16
C GLU A 132 44.60 14.79 36.37
N SER A 133 45.10 13.73 35.73
CA SER A 133 46.52 13.33 35.81
C SER A 133 47.41 14.04 34.78
N ASN A 134 46.83 14.68 33.77
CA ASN A 134 47.53 15.27 32.61
C ASN A 134 48.41 14.25 31.84
N ASP A 135 48.14 12.95 32.02
CA ASP A 135 48.89 11.86 31.42
C ASP A 135 48.11 11.20 30.27
N ALA A 136 48.86 10.54 29.38
CA ALA A 136 48.26 9.82 28.25
C ALA A 136 47.67 8.48 28.71
N TYR A 137 46.35 8.41 28.79
CA TYR A 137 45.57 7.20 29.09
C TYR A 137 45.71 6.12 28.00
N SER A 138 45.63 6.50 26.71
CA SER A 138 45.85 5.56 25.61
C SER A 138 46.41 6.24 24.34
N ARG A 139 47.18 5.47 23.55
CA ARG A 139 47.75 5.91 22.27
C ARG A 139 47.36 4.92 21.18
N LEU A 140 46.73 5.43 20.11
CA LEU A 140 46.09 4.65 19.06
C LEU A 140 46.41 5.23 17.67
N CYS A 141 46.01 4.51 16.61
CA CYS A 141 46.17 4.93 15.20
C CYS A 141 47.63 5.28 14.82
N VAL A 142 48.52 4.29 14.78
CA VAL A 142 49.92 4.48 14.37
C VAL A 142 49.98 4.80 12.86
N SER A 143 50.57 5.94 12.49
CA SER A 143 50.74 6.34 11.08
C SER A 143 49.45 6.50 10.26
N GLU A 144 48.31 6.72 10.92
CA GLU A 144 47.01 6.86 10.26
C GLU A 144 46.33 8.18 10.65
N ALA A 145 46.07 9.07 9.70
CA ALA A 145 45.42 10.35 10.00
C ALA A 145 44.00 10.13 10.56
N VAL A 146 43.67 10.83 11.64
CA VAL A 146 42.32 10.87 12.20
C VAL A 146 41.61 12.12 11.71
N THR A 147 40.45 11.97 11.07
CA THR A 147 39.70 13.11 10.50
C THR A 147 38.58 13.61 11.39
N SER A 148 37.88 12.71 12.07
CA SER A 148 36.74 13.03 12.94
C SER A 148 36.64 12.00 14.05
N LEU A 149 36.23 12.44 15.24
CA LEU A 149 36.18 11.61 16.44
C LEU A 149 35.01 12.03 17.33
N ARG A 150 34.29 11.05 17.90
CA ARG A 150 33.26 11.28 18.94
C ARG A 150 33.21 10.12 19.95
N PHE A 151 33.05 10.46 21.23
CA PHE A 151 32.68 9.52 22.29
C PHE A 151 31.18 9.24 22.29
N PHE A 152 30.80 8.06 22.77
CA PHE A 152 29.39 7.74 23.03
C PHE A 152 28.97 8.35 24.39
N PRO A 153 27.90 9.16 24.45
CA PRO A 153 27.48 9.84 25.68
C PRO A 153 27.21 8.90 26.88
N ASN A 154 26.51 7.79 26.66
CA ASN A 154 26.11 6.80 27.67
C ASN A 154 27.15 5.68 27.84
N HIS A 155 28.07 5.54 26.89
CA HIS A 155 29.14 4.53 26.92
C HIS A 155 30.51 5.21 26.80
N PRO A 156 30.99 5.88 27.87
CA PRO A 156 32.19 6.72 27.85
C PRO A 156 33.48 5.99 27.46
N GLN A 157 33.52 4.68 27.63
CA GLN A 157 34.67 3.86 27.27
C GLN A 157 34.69 3.49 25.78
N GLN A 158 33.68 3.88 25.00
CA GLN A 158 33.61 3.63 23.57
C GLN A 158 33.72 4.93 22.78
N MET A 159 34.37 4.87 21.62
CA MET A 159 34.46 6.00 20.70
C MET A 159 34.48 5.57 19.23
N LEU A 160 33.98 6.44 18.36
CA LEU A 160 34.12 6.33 16.92
C LEU A 160 35.24 7.24 16.44
N ALA A 161 36.14 6.69 15.63
CA ALA A 161 37.18 7.45 14.95
C ALA A 161 37.13 7.18 13.44
N ALA A 162 37.11 8.24 12.66
CA ALA A 162 37.39 8.17 11.23
C ALA A 162 38.90 8.20 10.99
N VAL A 163 39.42 7.12 10.39
CA VAL A 163 40.84 6.83 10.25
C VAL A 163 41.21 6.67 8.77
N SER A 164 42.42 7.10 8.41
CA SER A 164 43.00 6.95 7.06
C SER A 164 42.17 7.56 5.93
N ARG A 165 41.25 8.46 6.26
CA ARG A 165 40.30 9.12 5.34
C ARG A 165 39.38 8.15 4.56
N GLN A 166 39.33 6.89 4.96
CA GLN A 166 38.65 5.82 4.20
C GLN A 166 37.95 4.80 5.09
N THR A 167 38.07 4.91 6.41
CA THR A 167 37.49 3.94 7.35
C THR A 167 36.92 4.64 8.57
N ILE A 168 35.80 4.12 9.08
CA ILE A 168 35.25 4.48 10.39
C ILE A 168 35.45 3.26 11.29
N ARG A 169 36.11 3.44 12.43
CA ARG A 169 36.44 2.38 13.39
C ARG A 169 35.81 2.66 14.75
N LEU A 170 35.30 1.61 15.37
CA LEU A 170 34.82 1.61 16.75
C LEU A 170 35.93 1.13 17.69
N TYR A 171 36.29 1.96 18.66
CA TYR A 171 37.28 1.66 19.70
C TYR A 171 36.59 1.48 21.05
N ASP A 172 37.00 0.47 21.82
CA ASP A 172 36.64 0.31 23.24
C ASP A 172 37.93 0.45 24.06
N LEU A 173 38.02 1.50 24.87
CA LEU A 173 39.22 1.89 25.60
C LEU A 173 39.62 0.90 26.71
N ARG A 174 38.73 -0.02 27.08
CA ARG A 174 39.00 -1.07 28.07
C ARG A 174 39.75 -2.26 27.49
N ASP A 175 39.69 -2.44 26.17
CA ASP A 175 40.31 -3.56 25.50
C ASP A 175 41.74 -3.20 25.08
N SER A 176 42.72 -3.85 25.70
CA SER A 176 44.14 -3.68 25.38
C SER A 176 44.52 -4.16 23.96
N SER A 177 43.68 -5.01 23.34
CA SER A 177 43.86 -5.47 21.95
C SER A 177 43.52 -4.43 20.89
N THR A 178 42.90 -3.30 21.29
CA THR A 178 42.45 -2.23 20.38
C THR A 178 43.58 -1.43 19.73
N SER A 179 44.83 -1.65 20.18
CA SER A 179 46.04 -1.14 19.52
C SER A 179 46.32 -1.82 18.16
N THR A 180 45.74 -3.01 17.93
CA THR A 180 45.86 -3.83 16.70
C THR A 180 44.53 -4.47 16.27
N ALA A 181 43.38 -3.93 16.69
CA ALA A 181 42.07 -4.51 16.38
C ALA A 181 41.89 -4.73 14.87
N GLY A 182 41.78 -6.02 14.48
CA GLY A 182 41.58 -6.46 13.11
C GLY A 182 40.30 -5.88 12.48
N LEU A 183 40.13 -6.11 11.18
CA LEU A 183 39.05 -5.60 10.30
C LEU A 183 37.60 -5.85 10.78
N GLY A 184 37.39 -6.48 11.94
CA GLY A 184 36.09 -6.89 12.45
C GLY A 184 35.24 -5.81 13.11
N ASN A 185 35.67 -4.55 13.23
CA ASN A 185 34.89 -3.43 13.81
C ASN A 185 35.05 -2.13 12.99
N CYS A 186 35.11 -2.23 11.66
CA CYS A 186 35.32 -1.09 10.76
C CYS A 186 34.33 -1.05 9.59
N GLY A 187 33.85 0.15 9.27
CA GLY A 187 33.14 0.44 8.02
C GLY A 187 34.09 1.10 7.03
N ILE A 188 34.19 0.57 5.81
CA ILE A 188 34.98 1.18 4.73
C ILE A 188 34.11 2.20 4.00
N THR A 189 34.50 3.47 4.01
CA THR A 189 33.75 4.55 3.36
C THR A 189 34.63 5.78 3.13
N LYS A 190 34.32 6.56 2.09
CA LYS A 190 34.93 7.89 1.87
C LYS A 190 34.23 9.01 2.65
N LEU A 191 33.06 8.72 3.23
CA LEU A 191 32.23 9.67 3.98
C LEU A 191 32.65 9.65 5.46
N VAL A 192 33.77 10.29 5.77
CA VAL A 192 34.50 10.14 7.05
C VAL A 192 34.56 11.43 7.88
N ASN A 193 33.83 12.47 7.46
CA ASN A 193 33.83 13.77 8.14
C ASN A 193 32.57 13.94 8.99
N ASN A 194 32.61 14.88 9.94
CA ASN A 194 31.46 15.32 10.72
C ASN A 194 30.68 14.16 11.38
N ILE A 195 31.39 13.23 12.03
CA ILE A 195 30.71 12.15 12.77
C ILE A 195 29.78 12.75 13.81
N ALA A 196 28.53 12.31 13.79
CA ALA A 196 27.48 12.71 14.72
C ALA A 196 26.74 11.46 15.20
N ILE A 197 26.69 11.23 16.51
CA ILE A 197 26.00 10.09 17.12
C ILE A 197 24.59 10.56 17.52
N ASP A 198 23.58 9.71 17.34
CA ASP A 198 22.24 10.00 17.85
C ASP A 198 22.25 9.85 19.39
N PRO A 199 22.01 10.93 20.15
CA PRO A 199 22.04 10.89 21.61
C PRO A 199 20.89 10.05 22.21
N LEU A 200 19.80 9.84 21.47
CA LEU A 200 18.64 9.06 21.92
C LEU A 200 18.70 7.59 21.46
N ASP A 201 19.54 7.27 20.48
CA ASP A 201 19.86 5.90 20.09
C ASP A 201 21.28 5.77 19.54
N GLU A 202 22.21 5.49 20.44
CA GLU A 202 23.62 5.34 20.14
C GLU A 202 23.98 4.18 19.21
N ASN A 203 23.01 3.37 18.79
CA ASN A 203 23.26 2.41 17.73
C ASN A 203 23.45 3.11 16.38
N TYR A 204 22.90 4.30 16.20
CA TYR A 204 22.94 5.03 14.95
C TYR A 204 23.88 6.24 15.03
N PHE A 205 24.61 6.47 13.94
CA PHE A 205 25.43 7.66 13.77
C PHE A 205 25.46 8.06 12.30
N ALA A 206 25.74 9.32 12.03
CA ALA A 206 25.86 9.87 10.68
C ALA A 206 27.28 10.32 10.40
N SER A 207 27.69 10.25 9.14
CA SER A 207 28.94 10.81 8.64
C SER A 207 28.75 11.46 7.26
N GLY A 208 29.54 12.49 6.98
CA GLY A 208 29.46 13.31 5.77
C GLY A 208 30.65 13.13 4.84
N GLY A 209 30.46 13.57 3.60
CA GLY A 209 31.47 13.54 2.55
C GLY A 209 32.63 14.52 2.73
N SER A 210 33.62 14.39 1.85
CA SER A 210 34.74 15.32 1.74
C SER A 210 34.33 16.62 1.06
N THR A 211 35.26 17.57 0.95
CA THR A 211 35.05 18.81 0.20
C THR A 211 34.56 18.52 -1.21
N GLY A 212 33.45 19.14 -1.60
CA GLY A 212 32.79 18.97 -2.90
C GLY A 212 31.85 17.76 -3.00
N ASP A 213 31.68 16.98 -1.93
CA ASP A 213 30.76 15.85 -1.86
C ASP A 213 29.65 16.11 -0.83
N PRO A 214 28.44 16.54 -1.25
CA PRO A 214 27.30 16.83 -0.37
C PRO A 214 26.56 15.55 0.08
N SER A 215 27.27 14.45 0.27
CA SER A 215 26.68 13.16 0.66
C SER A 215 26.71 12.96 2.18
N VAL A 216 25.66 12.33 2.72
CA VAL A 216 25.57 11.93 4.13
C VAL A 216 25.12 10.48 4.23
N THR A 217 25.78 9.69 5.06
CA THR A 217 25.39 8.31 5.35
C THR A 217 25.04 8.15 6.82
N VAL A 218 23.95 7.45 7.09
CA VAL A 218 23.59 6.97 8.43
C VAL A 218 24.00 5.51 8.56
N TRP A 219 24.66 5.17 9.65
CA TRP A 219 25.24 3.87 9.94
C TRP A 219 24.57 3.25 11.16
N ASP A 220 24.63 1.92 11.27
CA ASP A 220 24.30 1.19 12.50
C ASP A 220 25.55 0.49 13.03
N LYS A 221 25.96 0.85 14.25
CA LYS A 221 27.18 0.34 14.88
C LYS A 221 27.19 -1.18 15.02
N ARG A 222 26.02 -1.81 15.16
CA ARG A 222 25.87 -3.27 15.32
C ARG A 222 26.20 -4.04 14.05
N TYR A 223 26.15 -3.37 12.90
CA TYR A 223 26.45 -3.96 11.59
C TYR A 223 27.87 -3.65 11.11
N LEU A 224 28.59 -2.73 11.78
CA LEU A 224 30.01 -2.49 11.52
C LEU A 224 30.87 -3.74 11.78
N SER A 225 30.38 -4.70 12.57
CA SER A 225 31.13 -5.89 12.97
C SER A 225 30.87 -7.16 12.16
N ARG A 226 29.88 -7.17 11.27
CA ARG A 226 29.43 -8.37 10.53
C ARG A 226 30.28 -8.71 9.28
N SER A 227 31.52 -8.26 9.20
CA SER A 227 32.28 -8.10 7.96
C SER A 227 32.74 -9.37 7.21
N ASN A 228 32.51 -10.61 7.65
CA ASN A 228 33.28 -11.75 7.08
C ASN A 228 32.56 -12.84 6.29
N ASN A 229 31.25 -12.77 5.96
CA ASN A 229 30.58 -13.96 5.37
C ASN A 229 29.58 -13.78 4.20
N THR A 230 29.61 -12.70 3.41
CA THR A 230 28.76 -12.63 2.20
C THR A 230 29.57 -12.38 0.93
N VAL A 231 29.84 -13.46 0.20
CA VAL A 231 30.30 -13.45 -1.21
C VAL A 231 29.09 -13.07 -2.08
N GLY A 232 28.91 -11.77 -2.34
CA GLY A 232 27.86 -11.21 -3.19
C GLY A 232 28.18 -9.77 -3.55
N ALA A 233 27.80 -9.34 -4.76
CA ALA A 233 28.30 -8.15 -5.47
C ALA A 233 28.02 -6.76 -4.82
N ASP A 234 27.45 -6.69 -3.61
CA ASP A 234 27.18 -5.45 -2.87
C ASP A 234 28.13 -5.28 -1.65
N ALA A 235 29.40 -5.65 -1.81
CA ALA A 235 30.43 -5.57 -0.77
C ALA A 235 30.88 -4.13 -0.40
N THR A 236 30.13 -3.09 -0.77
CA THR A 236 30.52 -1.68 -0.63
C THR A 236 29.90 -0.95 0.55
N ASN A 237 28.95 -1.55 1.28
CA ASN A 237 28.19 -0.86 2.34
C ASN A 237 28.02 -1.71 3.61
N ASN A 238 29.14 -2.09 4.24
CA ASN A 238 29.14 -2.75 5.55
C ASN A 238 28.67 -1.78 6.64
N GLY A 239 27.40 -1.86 7.01
CA GLY A 239 26.79 -1.13 8.14
C GLY A 239 26.11 0.20 7.79
N ALA A 240 26.10 0.61 6.53
CA ALA A 240 25.32 1.77 6.07
C ALA A 240 23.83 1.42 6.00
N VAL A 241 23.00 2.19 6.71
CA VAL A 241 21.55 2.02 6.82
C VAL A 241 20.80 2.90 5.84
N LEU A 242 21.34 4.09 5.57
CA LEU A 242 20.73 5.09 4.69
C LEU A 242 21.83 5.93 4.05
N ASP A 243 21.83 5.99 2.72
CA ASP A 243 22.74 6.83 1.94
C ASP A 243 21.98 7.99 1.29
N LEU A 244 22.32 9.23 1.65
CA LEU A 244 21.77 10.45 1.08
C LEU A 244 22.77 11.03 0.07
N ARG A 245 22.54 10.80 -1.22
CA ARG A 245 23.42 11.25 -2.32
C ARG A 245 22.60 11.93 -3.43
N PRO A 246 22.47 13.27 -3.44
CA PRO A 246 23.02 14.23 -2.47
C PRO A 246 22.10 14.40 -1.24
N ALA A 247 22.67 14.80 -0.10
CA ALA A 247 21.91 15.26 1.06
C ALA A 247 21.47 16.72 0.86
N THR A 248 22.40 17.64 0.61
CA THR A 248 22.10 19.07 0.39
C THR A 248 22.00 19.39 -1.11
N ASP A 249 21.57 20.60 -1.46
CA ASP A 249 21.52 21.07 -2.85
C ASP A 249 22.91 20.95 -3.51
N ASN A 250 22.95 20.33 -4.70
CA ASN A 250 24.16 20.06 -5.47
C ASN A 250 24.23 20.87 -6.78
N SER A 251 23.37 21.88 -6.96
CA SER A 251 23.40 22.81 -8.10
C SER A 251 24.73 23.57 -8.22
N GLN A 252 25.42 23.76 -7.10
CA GLN A 252 26.80 24.25 -7.01
C GLN A 252 27.67 23.21 -6.31
N THR A 253 28.99 23.34 -6.40
CA THR A 253 29.92 22.49 -5.65
C THR A 253 29.79 22.77 -4.15
N THR A 254 29.01 21.94 -3.46
CA THR A 254 28.71 22.09 -2.04
C THR A 254 29.42 21.02 -1.20
N SER A 255 29.70 21.35 0.06
CA SER A 255 30.32 20.44 1.03
C SER A 255 29.50 20.41 2.31
N VAL A 256 29.47 19.28 3.00
CA VAL A 256 28.84 19.19 4.32
C VAL A 256 29.75 19.80 5.38
N TRP A 257 29.29 20.86 6.05
CA TRP A 257 30.03 21.55 7.10
C TRP A 257 29.76 21.02 8.50
N SER A 258 28.52 20.59 8.77
CA SER A 258 28.14 20.05 10.08
C SER A 258 26.95 19.11 9.96
N ILE A 259 26.94 18.08 10.81
CA ILE A 259 25.82 17.16 11.01
C ILE A 259 25.57 17.07 12.51
N ARG A 260 24.31 17.23 12.95
CA ARG A 260 23.96 17.15 14.39
C ARG A 260 22.58 16.51 14.56
N TYR A 261 22.51 15.50 15.43
CA TYR A 261 21.26 14.89 15.86
C TYR A 261 20.54 15.74 16.90
N SER A 262 19.21 15.69 16.89
CA SER A 262 18.37 16.28 17.92
C SER A 262 18.46 15.47 19.21
N GLY A 263 18.62 16.14 20.34
CA GLY A 263 18.53 15.54 21.68
C GLY A 263 17.10 15.22 22.12
N GLN A 264 16.09 15.69 21.39
CA GLN A 264 14.68 15.64 21.81
C GLN A 264 13.82 14.70 20.95
N LYS A 265 14.25 14.36 19.72
CA LYS A 265 13.54 13.39 18.86
C LYS A 265 14.51 12.43 18.19
N ARG A 266 14.32 11.13 18.44
CA ARG A 266 15.13 10.05 17.88
C ARG A 266 15.07 10.04 16.34
N GLY A 267 16.20 9.80 15.70
CA GLY A 267 16.29 9.70 14.24
C GLY A 267 16.10 11.03 13.50
N ARG A 268 16.07 12.17 14.22
CA ARG A 268 16.03 13.52 13.65
C ARG A 268 17.42 14.14 13.65
N PHE A 269 17.89 14.63 12.51
CA PHE A 269 19.16 15.34 12.41
C PHE A 269 19.13 16.46 11.38
N CYS A 270 20.00 17.44 11.57
CA CYS A 270 20.21 18.54 10.63
C CYS A 270 21.58 18.40 9.93
N VAL A 271 21.63 18.87 8.69
CA VAL A 271 22.82 18.97 7.86
C VAL A 271 22.99 20.44 7.43
N LEU A 272 24.18 20.99 7.65
CA LEU A 272 24.58 22.31 7.17
C LEU A 272 25.53 22.17 5.99
N SER A 273 25.24 22.86 4.89
CA SER A 273 26.09 22.92 3.71
C SER A 273 27.03 24.14 3.72
N SER A 274 28.02 24.12 2.84
CA SER A 274 28.91 25.25 2.58
C SER A 274 28.22 26.47 1.97
N THR A 275 27.03 26.32 1.39
CA THR A 275 26.22 27.41 0.85
C THR A 275 25.31 28.06 1.89
N GLY A 276 25.35 27.57 3.14
CA GLY A 276 24.50 28.04 4.24
C GLY A 276 23.09 27.43 4.25
N GLU A 277 22.86 26.38 3.45
CA GLU A 277 21.63 25.60 3.49
C GLU A 277 21.60 24.77 4.79
N VAL A 278 20.48 24.83 5.50
CA VAL A 278 20.22 23.99 6.69
C VAL A 278 19.03 23.10 6.38
N LYS A 279 19.29 21.79 6.35
CA LYS A 279 18.30 20.78 5.99
C LYS A 279 18.07 19.79 7.12
N LEU A 280 16.81 19.59 7.47
CA LEU A 280 16.34 18.71 8.54
C LEU A 280 15.83 17.40 7.93
N TYR A 281 16.24 16.28 8.54
CA TYR A 281 15.82 14.94 8.17
C TYR A 281 15.17 14.23 9.36
N ASP A 282 14.00 13.62 9.12
CA ASP A 282 13.34 12.71 10.05
C ASP A 282 13.40 11.28 9.47
N THR A 283 14.12 10.38 10.13
CA THR A 283 14.21 8.98 9.73
C THR A 283 13.15 8.11 10.44
N ALA A 284 12.70 7.05 9.77
CA ALA A 284 11.75 6.09 10.31
C ALA A 284 12.11 4.66 9.89
N GLN A 285 11.48 3.67 10.53
CA GLN A 285 11.65 2.25 10.24
C GLN A 285 10.29 1.57 10.05
N HIS A 286 10.15 0.78 8.99
CA HIS A 286 8.96 -0.06 8.78
C HIS A 286 8.81 -1.08 9.92
N LYS A 287 7.63 -1.11 10.53
CA LYS A 287 7.28 -2.10 11.57
C LYS A 287 6.95 -3.49 11.01
N VAL A 288 6.76 -3.62 9.69
CA VAL A 288 6.31 -4.85 9.04
C VAL A 288 7.32 -5.28 7.99
N HIS A 289 7.82 -6.51 8.10
CA HIS A 289 8.55 -7.17 7.01
C HIS A 289 7.56 -7.51 5.89
N SER A 290 7.61 -6.77 4.78
CA SER A 290 6.84 -7.14 3.59
C SER A 290 7.36 -8.47 3.06
N LYS A 291 6.48 -9.48 2.99
CA LYS A 291 6.75 -10.75 2.31
C LYS A 291 6.46 -10.69 0.81
N LEU A 292 5.99 -9.55 0.29
CA LEU A 292 5.76 -9.39 -1.14
C LEU A 292 7.12 -9.45 -1.84
N ARG A 293 7.32 -10.44 -2.70
CA ARG A 293 8.43 -10.42 -3.65
C ARG A 293 8.23 -9.18 -4.52
N SER A 294 9.18 -8.26 -4.50
CA SER A 294 9.19 -7.17 -5.47
C SER A 294 9.16 -7.76 -6.87
N ALA A 295 8.42 -7.14 -7.78
CA ALA A 295 8.59 -7.39 -9.20
C ALA A 295 10.08 -7.27 -9.54
N SER A 296 10.60 -8.19 -10.35
CA SER A 296 12.01 -8.24 -10.77
C SER A 296 12.40 -7.08 -11.68
N VAL A 297 11.41 -6.30 -12.17
CA VAL A 297 11.62 -5.23 -13.13
C VAL A 297 10.93 -3.97 -12.64
N ASN A 298 11.73 -2.98 -12.25
CA ASN A 298 11.28 -1.59 -12.17
C ASN A 298 11.41 -0.98 -13.57
N TYR A 299 10.28 -0.79 -14.27
CA TYR A 299 10.25 -0.20 -15.62
C TYR A 299 10.75 1.25 -15.68
N TYR A 300 10.89 1.92 -14.53
CA TYR A 300 11.44 3.27 -14.40
C TYR A 300 12.92 3.30 -13.98
N GLY A 301 13.56 2.12 -13.85
CA GLY A 301 14.94 1.99 -13.40
C GLY A 301 15.12 2.13 -11.88
N GLY A 302 16.13 1.43 -11.33
CA GLY A 302 16.48 1.43 -9.91
C GLY A 302 16.18 0.11 -9.19
N ASN A 303 16.97 -0.20 -8.17
CA ASN A 303 16.80 -1.41 -7.36
C ASN A 303 15.55 -1.28 -6.47
N PRO A 304 14.75 -2.36 -6.31
CA PRO A 304 13.66 -2.39 -5.35
C PRO A 304 14.13 -2.00 -3.96
N TRP A 305 13.37 -1.12 -3.29
CA TRP A 305 13.67 -0.71 -1.92
C TRP A 305 13.55 -1.91 -0.97
N SER A 306 14.69 -2.38 -0.47
CA SER A 306 14.77 -3.55 0.42
C SER A 306 15.04 -3.19 1.88
N HIS A 307 15.43 -1.94 2.17
CA HIS A 307 15.86 -1.53 3.50
C HIS A 307 14.67 -1.15 4.40
N PRO A 308 14.59 -1.61 5.65
CA PRO A 308 13.47 -1.27 6.54
C PRO A 308 13.50 0.20 6.99
N HIS A 309 14.64 0.87 6.91
CA HIS A 309 14.80 2.28 7.30
C HIS A 309 14.61 3.19 6.10
N TYR A 310 13.93 4.33 6.28
CA TYR A 310 13.68 5.33 5.23
C TYR A 310 13.61 6.75 5.81
N VAL A 311 13.75 7.76 4.94
CA VAL A 311 13.49 9.17 5.31
C VAL A 311 11.98 9.40 5.29
N SER A 312 11.40 9.68 6.45
CA SER A 312 9.97 9.95 6.58
C SER A 312 9.61 11.37 6.14
N ARG A 313 10.44 12.36 6.48
CA ARG A 313 10.25 13.77 6.14
C ARG A 313 11.58 14.49 5.98
N THR A 314 11.56 15.52 5.15
CA THR A 314 12.69 16.42 4.89
C THR A 314 12.18 17.85 4.91
N HIS A 315 12.85 18.75 5.63
CA HIS A 315 12.51 20.17 5.67
C HIS A 315 13.74 21.01 5.35
N ASN A 316 13.56 22.06 4.54
CA ASN A 316 14.61 23.04 4.28
C ASN A 316 14.40 24.21 5.24
N LEU A 317 15.10 24.20 6.38
CA LEU A 317 15.03 25.27 7.37
C LEU A 317 15.68 26.56 6.85
N ARG A 318 16.71 26.41 6.00
CA ARG A 318 17.36 27.51 5.30
C ARG A 318 17.74 27.09 3.90
N VAL A 319 17.49 27.95 2.90
CA VAL A 319 17.79 27.71 1.48
C VAL A 319 19.24 28.07 1.16
N PRO A 320 19.90 27.40 0.20
CA PRO A 320 21.20 27.85 -0.31
C PRO A 320 21.12 29.28 -0.85
N GLU A 321 22.11 30.09 -0.49
CA GLU A 321 22.22 31.47 -0.96
C GLU A 321 22.55 31.48 -2.48
N THR A 322 21.58 31.86 -3.31
CA THR A 322 21.72 31.94 -4.76
C THR A 322 21.58 33.41 -5.20
N GLY A 323 22.69 34.15 -5.18
CA GLY A 323 22.71 35.58 -5.51
C GLY A 323 24.06 36.11 -6.00
N SER A 324 24.01 37.21 -6.76
CA SER A 324 25.19 37.98 -7.20
C SER A 324 25.87 38.66 -5.99
N ARG A 325 27.16 38.96 -6.14
CA ARG A 325 28.16 39.30 -5.12
C ARG A 325 27.80 40.43 -4.13
N LYS A 326 26.71 41.19 -4.36
CA LYS A 326 26.29 42.35 -3.54
C LYS A 326 25.29 42.04 -2.41
N ASP A 327 24.53 40.94 -2.49
CA ASP A 327 23.57 40.51 -1.44
C ASP A 327 24.17 39.52 -0.43
N ARG A 328 25.46 39.20 -0.58
CA ARG A 328 26.12 38.17 0.23
C ARG A 328 26.35 38.64 1.66
N GLY A 329 25.75 37.95 2.62
CA GLY A 329 26.35 37.85 3.96
C GLY A 329 25.44 37.96 5.17
N ALA A 330 24.25 38.57 5.06
CA ALA A 330 23.43 38.81 6.26
C ALA A 330 22.68 37.54 6.72
N ASN A 331 22.25 36.67 5.79
CA ASN A 331 21.27 35.63 6.09
C ASN A 331 21.77 34.21 5.73
N ARG A 332 23.08 34.05 5.57
CA ARG A 332 23.77 32.76 5.41
C ARG A 332 24.07 32.19 6.79
N VAL A 333 23.86 30.89 7.00
CA VAL A 333 24.24 30.22 8.25
C VAL A 333 25.62 29.59 8.10
N ILE A 334 26.52 29.81 9.07
CA ILE A 334 27.89 29.28 9.07
C ILE A 334 28.11 28.16 10.10
N ALA A 335 27.31 28.13 11.17
CA ALA A 335 27.31 27.08 12.16
C ALA A 335 25.93 26.97 12.81
N PHE A 336 25.60 25.81 13.36
CA PHE A 336 24.39 25.64 14.16
C PHE A 336 24.59 24.59 15.27
N ASP A 337 23.71 24.63 16.26
CA ASP A 337 23.56 23.59 17.28
C ASP A 337 22.10 23.49 17.75
N TRP A 338 21.73 22.34 18.34
CA TRP A 338 20.38 22.13 18.88
C TRP A 338 20.23 22.76 20.27
N ILE A 339 19.06 23.34 20.53
CA ILE A 339 18.67 23.79 21.87
C ILE A 339 17.95 22.63 22.56
N SER A 340 18.31 22.38 23.82
CA SER A 340 17.73 21.30 24.65
C SER A 340 17.08 21.89 25.91
N ILE A 341 15.95 22.57 25.75
CA ILE A 341 15.14 23.08 26.87
C ILE A 341 13.78 22.36 26.81
N ASP A 342 13.36 21.80 27.95
CA ASP A 342 12.20 20.91 28.06
C ASP A 342 10.82 21.62 28.01
N ASP A 343 10.79 22.96 27.98
CA ASP A 343 9.58 23.75 28.26
C ASP A 343 8.84 24.27 27.00
N GLN A 344 9.25 23.89 25.79
CA GLN A 344 8.53 24.25 24.57
C GLN A 344 8.19 23.02 23.73
N ASP A 345 6.92 22.88 23.33
CA ASP A 345 6.41 21.87 22.39
C ASP A 345 7.16 21.83 21.03
N ARG A 346 8.03 22.82 20.79
CA ARG A 346 8.78 23.04 19.54
C ARG A 346 10.29 22.89 19.74
N GLN A 347 10.92 22.10 18.88
CA GLN A 347 12.38 22.04 18.84
C GLN A 347 12.94 23.21 18.02
N ALA A 348 14.06 23.77 18.45
CA ALA A 348 14.73 24.86 17.75
C ALA A 348 16.24 24.61 17.62
N ILE A 349 16.83 25.23 16.61
CA ILE A 349 18.28 25.29 16.41
C ILE A 349 18.77 26.72 16.57
N LEU A 350 19.94 26.85 17.18
CA LEU A 350 20.68 28.10 17.26
C LEU A 350 21.55 28.22 16.01
N ALA A 351 21.33 29.26 15.20
CA ALA A 351 22.05 29.50 13.95
C ALA A 351 23.00 30.68 14.10
N LEU A 352 24.25 30.52 13.64
CA LEU A 352 25.27 31.57 13.64
C LEU A 352 25.45 32.12 12.23
N HIS A 353 25.46 33.44 12.11
CA HIS A 353 25.68 34.16 10.85
C HIS A 353 27.14 34.66 10.71
N PRO A 354 27.61 35.00 9.49
CA PRO A 354 28.96 35.51 9.24
C PRO A 354 29.33 36.73 10.09
N ASN A 355 28.36 37.61 10.35
CA ASN A 355 28.50 38.82 11.19
C ASN A 355 28.57 38.51 12.69
N ARG A 356 28.57 37.23 13.09
CA ARG A 356 28.54 36.75 14.49
C ARG A 356 27.22 36.98 15.21
N ASP A 357 26.16 37.37 14.51
CA ASP A 357 24.82 37.40 15.07
C ASP A 357 24.27 35.98 15.20
N VAL A 358 23.47 35.79 16.24
CA VAL A 358 22.87 34.52 16.59
C VAL A 358 21.36 34.60 16.38
N ASP A 359 20.85 33.71 15.54
CA ASP A 359 19.42 33.59 15.22
C ASP A 359 18.84 32.26 15.74
N LEU A 360 17.52 32.21 15.89
CA LEU A 360 16.78 31.07 16.38
C LEU A 360 15.84 30.55 15.30
N ILE A 361 16.12 29.35 14.78
CA ILE A 361 15.30 28.73 13.74
C ILE A 361 14.50 27.58 14.36
N TYR A 362 13.18 27.73 14.39
CA TYR A 362 12.29 26.69 14.88
C TYR A 362 12.11 25.58 13.84
N THR A 363 11.99 24.35 14.30
CA THR A 363 11.62 23.22 13.45
C THR A 363 10.09 23.15 13.31
N PRO A 364 9.57 22.67 12.16
CA PRO A 364 8.14 22.48 11.99
C PRO A 364 7.58 21.48 13.01
N ASP A 365 6.51 21.86 13.70
CA ASP A 365 5.71 20.92 14.49
C ASP A 365 4.97 19.99 13.52
N PRO A 366 5.12 18.66 13.66
CA PRO A 366 4.43 17.76 12.78
C PRO A 366 2.93 17.81 13.07
N SER A 367 2.14 18.45 12.21
CA SER A 367 0.72 18.10 12.15
C SER A 367 0.65 16.63 11.71
N HIS A 368 0.21 15.74 12.60
CA HIS A 368 0.13 14.32 12.28
C HIS A 368 -1.20 14.05 11.59
N ILE A 369 -1.15 13.93 10.26
CA ILE A 369 -2.26 13.38 9.50
C ILE A 369 -2.00 11.89 9.32
N SER A 370 -2.89 11.05 9.85
CA SER A 370 -2.83 9.61 9.68
C SER A 370 -4.21 9.09 9.31
N MET A 371 -4.27 8.25 8.28
CA MET A 371 -5.46 7.51 7.92
C MET A 371 -5.33 6.08 8.45
N THR A 372 -6.32 5.62 9.21
CA THR A 372 -6.34 4.25 9.71
C THR A 372 -6.62 3.28 8.56
N GLY A 373 -6.33 1.98 8.76
CA GLY A 373 -6.74 0.94 7.81
C GLY A 373 -8.26 0.82 7.65
N ARG A 374 -9.04 1.47 8.52
CA ARG A 374 -10.50 1.58 8.41
C ARG A 374 -10.91 2.85 7.65
N GLY A 375 -9.96 3.67 7.19
CA GLY A 375 -10.27 4.91 6.48
C GLY A 375 -10.73 6.04 7.39
N ASP A 376 -10.45 5.97 8.70
CA ASP A 376 -10.67 7.09 9.61
C ASP A 376 -9.48 8.04 9.47
N LEU A 377 -9.75 9.34 9.37
CA LEU A 377 -8.72 10.35 9.25
C LEU A 377 -8.48 11.00 10.60
N SER A 378 -7.28 10.82 11.15
CA SER A 378 -6.83 11.52 12.34
C SER A 378 -5.92 12.68 11.94
N ILE A 379 -6.21 13.87 12.47
CA ILE A 379 -5.41 15.07 12.30
C ILE A 379 -5.07 15.59 13.70
N CYS A 380 -3.79 15.53 14.05
CA CYS A 380 -3.28 16.16 15.26
C CYS A 380 -2.64 17.50 14.88
N ASN A 381 -3.26 18.61 15.29
CA ASN A 381 -2.68 19.96 15.21
C ASN A 381 -3.01 20.68 16.52
N LYS A 382 -2.13 20.58 17.53
CA LYS A 382 -2.33 20.99 18.94
C LYS A 382 -3.43 20.20 19.69
N ALA A 383 -4.48 19.75 19.00
CA ALA A 383 -5.49 18.80 19.48
C ALA A 383 -5.72 17.66 18.47
N LEU A 384 -6.12 16.48 18.97
CA LEU A 384 -6.46 15.33 18.12
C LEU A 384 -7.91 15.46 17.63
N SER A 385 -8.07 15.59 16.31
CA SER A 385 -9.37 15.48 15.64
C SER A 385 -9.41 14.16 14.86
N VAL A 386 -10.52 13.42 15.00
CA VAL A 386 -10.74 12.15 14.29
C VAL A 386 -12.02 12.28 13.48
N TYR A 387 -11.91 12.06 12.18
CA TYR A 387 -13.02 12.08 11.23
C TYR A 387 -13.28 10.65 10.79
N GLU A 388 -14.48 10.16 11.05
CA GLU A 388 -14.92 8.84 10.62
C GLU A 388 -15.72 8.93 9.32
N PRO A 389 -15.70 7.90 8.46
CA PRO A 389 -16.54 7.83 7.28
C PRO A 389 -18.03 7.85 7.67
N LYS A 390 -18.83 8.56 6.87
CA LYS A 390 -20.30 8.55 7.02
C LYS A 390 -20.85 7.15 6.74
N GLU A 391 -21.74 6.67 7.61
CA GLU A 391 -22.50 5.43 7.41
C GLU A 391 -23.99 5.67 7.73
N GLN A 392 -24.65 6.55 6.96
CA GLN A 392 -26.04 6.93 7.22
C GLN A 392 -27.05 5.98 6.59
N HIS A 393 -26.68 5.33 5.49
CA HIS A 393 -27.57 4.42 4.76
C HIS A 393 -27.20 2.95 4.96
N LYS A 394 -28.23 2.09 4.94
CA LYS A 394 -28.08 0.64 5.08
C LYS A 394 -27.28 -0.01 3.95
N SER A 395 -27.35 0.52 2.73
CA SER A 395 -26.56 0.04 1.59
C SER A 395 -25.64 1.10 1.01
N VAL A 396 -24.46 0.68 0.53
CA VAL A 396 -23.47 1.58 -0.11
C VAL A 396 -24.08 2.27 -1.33
N ALA A 397 -24.84 1.53 -2.13
CA ALA A 397 -25.46 2.06 -3.35
C ALA A 397 -26.38 3.26 -3.05
N GLN A 398 -27.13 3.21 -1.95
CA GLN A 398 -27.99 4.32 -1.54
C GLN A 398 -27.17 5.51 -1.05
N GLU A 399 -26.12 5.26 -0.27
CA GLU A 399 -25.23 6.31 0.23
C GLU A 399 -24.54 7.08 -0.90
N ILE A 400 -23.94 6.37 -1.85
CA ILE A 400 -23.26 7.00 -2.98
C ILE A 400 -24.24 7.76 -3.88
N LYS A 401 -25.46 7.25 -4.07
CA LYS A 401 -26.52 8.01 -4.77
C LYS A 401 -26.89 9.29 -4.05
N ALA A 402 -26.98 9.27 -2.72
CA ALA A 402 -27.26 10.45 -1.92
C ALA A 402 -26.11 11.47 -2.03
N LEU A 403 -24.86 11.02 -1.88
CA LEU A 403 -23.67 11.87 -1.97
C LEU A 403 -23.52 12.53 -3.35
N ARG A 404 -23.76 11.79 -4.44
CA ARG A 404 -23.75 12.36 -5.80
C ARG A 404 -24.80 13.45 -5.98
N LYS A 405 -26.03 13.21 -5.51
CA LYS A 405 -27.10 14.23 -5.55
C LYS A 405 -26.74 15.48 -4.76
N THR A 406 -26.15 15.32 -3.58
CA THR A 406 -25.70 16.46 -2.76
C THR A 406 -24.58 17.23 -3.47
N SER A 407 -23.65 16.54 -4.13
CA SER A 407 -22.58 17.18 -4.91
C SER A 407 -23.14 17.95 -6.13
N GLU A 408 -24.08 17.36 -6.87
CA GLU A 408 -24.73 17.99 -8.03
C GLU A 408 -25.51 19.25 -7.64
N ASN A 409 -26.22 19.20 -6.50
CA ASN A 409 -26.95 20.34 -5.94
C ASN A 409 -26.02 21.43 -5.37
N ALA A 410 -24.80 21.10 -4.97
CA ALA A 410 -23.81 22.07 -4.48
C ALA A 410 -23.11 22.80 -5.64
N SER A 411 -22.88 22.12 -6.78
CA SER A 411 -22.32 22.74 -8.00
C SER A 411 -23.27 23.73 -8.67
N SER A 412 -24.59 23.54 -8.59
CA SER A 412 -25.57 24.45 -9.20
C SER A 412 -25.66 25.84 -8.53
N THR A 413 -25.10 26.01 -7.32
CA THR A 413 -25.05 27.30 -6.61
C THR A 413 -23.81 28.15 -6.88
N GLN A 414 -22.80 27.66 -7.62
CA GLN A 414 -21.56 28.41 -7.89
C GLN A 414 -21.32 28.79 -9.36
N ASP A 415 -22.13 28.31 -10.31
CA ASP A 415 -21.90 28.46 -11.76
C ASP A 415 -22.62 29.64 -12.44
N GLU A 416 -23.13 30.63 -11.70
CA GLU A 416 -23.73 31.84 -12.32
C GLU A 416 -22.71 32.91 -12.78
N GLN A 417 -21.38 32.70 -12.66
CA GLN A 417 -20.41 33.74 -13.05
C GLN A 417 -19.27 33.35 -14.01
N HIS A 418 -19.23 32.13 -14.57
CA HIS A 418 -18.28 31.86 -15.66
C HIS A 418 -18.86 30.98 -16.77
N THR A 419 -19.24 31.60 -17.87
CA THR A 419 -19.49 30.93 -19.15
C THR A 419 -18.19 30.33 -19.70
N SER A 420 -17.93 29.06 -19.38
CA SER A 420 -16.99 28.24 -20.15
C SER A 420 -17.62 26.88 -20.44
N LYS A 421 -17.58 26.50 -21.73
CA LYS A 421 -18.18 25.32 -22.36
C LYS A 421 -18.13 24.06 -21.47
N LEU A 422 -19.29 23.40 -21.34
CA LEU A 422 -19.44 22.08 -20.71
C LEU A 422 -18.42 21.07 -21.26
N PRO A 423 -17.71 20.30 -20.42
CA PRO A 423 -17.09 19.05 -20.82
C PRO A 423 -18.14 17.94 -20.95
N SER A 424 -17.93 17.04 -21.91
CA SER A 424 -18.79 15.88 -22.17
C SER A 424 -18.82 14.86 -21.02
N PRO A 425 -19.87 14.02 -20.88
CA PRO A 425 -20.14 13.20 -19.70
C PRO A 425 -19.31 11.91 -19.58
N THR A 426 -18.22 11.77 -20.33
CA THR A 426 -17.46 10.51 -20.44
C THR A 426 -16.28 10.37 -19.47
N ASN A 427 -16.01 11.37 -18.64
CA ASN A 427 -14.96 11.31 -17.64
C ASN A 427 -15.50 10.80 -16.31
N GLY A 428 -15.08 9.60 -15.92
CA GLY A 428 -15.26 9.04 -14.57
C GLY A 428 -14.58 9.89 -13.48
N PRO A 429 -14.63 9.46 -12.20
CA PRO A 429 -14.20 10.29 -11.07
C PRO A 429 -12.75 10.75 -11.29
N ALA A 430 -12.55 12.04 -11.04
CA ALA A 430 -11.36 12.83 -11.31
C ALA A 430 -10.07 12.01 -11.42
N GLN A 431 -9.48 11.99 -12.61
CA GLN A 431 -8.04 11.80 -12.74
C GLN A 431 -7.37 12.69 -11.68
N LEU A 432 -6.58 12.08 -10.80
CA LEU A 432 -5.49 12.81 -10.15
C LEU A 432 -4.61 13.31 -11.29
N ASP A 433 -4.89 14.54 -11.69
CA ASP A 433 -4.32 15.18 -12.86
C ASP A 433 -2.80 15.09 -12.74
N HIS A 434 -2.13 14.41 -13.68
CA HIS A 434 -0.66 14.23 -13.67
C HIS A 434 0.08 15.59 -13.67
N ARG A 435 -0.62 16.69 -13.96
CA ARG A 435 -0.14 18.06 -13.80
C ARG A 435 0.12 18.43 -12.33
N ASN A 436 -0.66 17.90 -11.38
CA ASN A 436 -0.45 18.16 -9.95
C ASN A 436 0.72 17.35 -9.35
N LEU A 437 1.13 16.24 -9.95
CA LEU A 437 2.37 15.55 -9.54
C LEU A 437 3.64 16.35 -9.90
N LYS A 438 3.60 17.19 -10.95
CA LYS A 438 4.70 18.12 -11.24
C LYS A 438 4.81 19.24 -10.20
N SER A 439 3.73 19.55 -9.47
CA SER A 439 3.74 20.51 -8.34
C SER A 439 4.39 19.93 -7.06
N LEU A 440 4.44 18.61 -6.93
CA LEU A 440 5.21 17.93 -5.87
C LEU A 440 6.72 17.98 -6.15
N ASN A 441 7.13 18.00 -7.43
CA ASN A 441 8.49 18.37 -7.85
C ASN A 441 8.68 19.90 -7.90
N GLY A 442 8.26 20.59 -6.83
CA GLY A 442 8.51 22.01 -6.68
C GLY A 442 10.02 22.28 -6.62
N SER A 443 10.47 23.36 -7.24
CA SER A 443 11.85 23.86 -7.08
C SER A 443 12.21 24.03 -5.60
N THR A 444 13.50 24.03 -5.25
CA THR A 444 14.00 24.22 -3.87
C THR A 444 13.36 25.44 -3.18
N ARG A 445 12.99 26.45 -3.97
CA ARG A 445 12.29 27.68 -3.57
C ARG A 445 10.82 27.47 -3.20
N ALA A 446 10.10 26.57 -3.85
CA ALA A 446 8.71 26.21 -3.51
C ALA A 446 8.62 25.30 -2.27
N VAL A 447 9.63 24.47 -2.01
CA VAL A 447 9.74 23.70 -0.74
C VAL A 447 10.05 24.64 0.42
N ALA A 448 10.93 25.62 0.21
CA ALA A 448 11.25 26.64 1.20
C ALA A 448 10.07 27.55 1.51
N ALA A 449 9.36 28.05 0.49
CA ALA A 449 8.15 28.86 0.67
C ALA A 449 7.08 28.10 1.47
N ARG A 450 6.86 26.80 1.17
CA ARG A 450 5.95 25.94 1.94
C ARG A 450 6.41 25.71 3.38
N THR A 451 7.72 25.70 3.64
CA THR A 451 8.28 25.53 4.98
C THR A 451 8.18 26.82 5.79
N GLU A 452 8.47 27.98 5.17
CA GLU A 452 8.24 29.30 5.77
C GLU A 452 6.74 29.54 6.04
N GLU A 453 5.86 29.16 5.11
CA GLU A 453 4.40 29.22 5.26
C GLU A 453 3.89 28.28 6.37
N TRP A 454 4.55 27.15 6.63
CA TRP A 454 4.26 26.25 7.76
C TRP A 454 4.79 26.77 9.11
N LEU A 455 5.90 27.51 9.09
CA LEU A 455 6.49 28.12 10.28
C LEU A 455 5.69 29.37 10.71
N ASP A 456 5.01 30.01 9.77
CA ASP A 456 4.07 31.11 10.02
C ASP A 456 2.72 30.54 10.53
N ASP A 457 2.45 30.68 11.84
CA ASP A 457 1.24 30.20 12.55
C ASP A 457 -0.06 30.89 12.06
N SER A 458 -0.02 31.66 10.95
CA SER A 458 -1.18 32.32 10.33
C SER A 458 -2.14 31.32 9.66
N LEU A 459 -1.70 30.09 9.40
CA LEU A 459 -2.55 28.94 9.04
C LEU A 459 -3.30 28.34 10.24
N SER A 460 -3.95 29.20 11.02
CA SER A 460 -5.22 28.83 11.68
C SER A 460 -6.33 28.53 10.66
N LYS A 461 -6.12 28.88 9.37
CA LYS A 461 -6.88 28.33 8.25
C LYS A 461 -6.22 27.04 7.76
N ALA A 462 -6.47 25.94 8.47
CA ALA A 462 -6.51 24.64 7.80
C ALA A 462 -7.24 24.82 6.45
N PRO A 463 -6.76 24.28 5.32
CA PRO A 463 -7.40 24.49 4.02
C PRO A 463 -8.90 24.26 4.19
N GLU A 464 -9.75 25.15 3.67
CA GLU A 464 -11.22 25.12 3.88
C GLU A 464 -11.86 23.74 3.60
N ILE A 465 -11.15 22.89 2.84
CA ILE A 465 -11.40 21.45 2.65
C ILE A 465 -11.57 20.68 3.98
N LEU A 466 -10.89 21.07 5.06
CA LEU A 466 -10.96 20.47 6.38
C LEU A 466 -12.16 20.96 7.22
N HIS A 467 -13.04 21.80 6.66
CA HIS A 467 -14.33 22.11 7.28
C HIS A 467 -15.28 20.90 7.21
N ASN A 468 -15.17 20.08 8.25
CA ASN A 468 -16.05 19.08 8.88
C ASN A 468 -16.97 18.16 8.04
N GLU A 469 -17.72 18.61 7.03
CA GLU A 469 -18.71 17.75 6.34
C GLU A 469 -18.19 17.13 5.04
N ARG A 470 -17.44 17.90 4.21
CA ARG A 470 -16.94 17.39 2.92
C ARG A 470 -15.88 16.30 3.07
N VAL A 471 -15.06 16.37 4.12
CA VAL A 471 -14.05 15.33 4.42
C VAL A 471 -14.73 14.00 4.70
N VAL A 472 -15.79 14.01 5.52
CA VAL A 472 -16.53 12.81 5.92
C VAL A 472 -17.21 12.15 4.72
N ASP A 473 -17.76 12.95 3.79
CA ASP A 473 -18.33 12.46 2.54
C ASP A 473 -17.25 11.86 1.61
N LEU A 474 -16.06 12.46 1.52
CA LEU A 474 -14.93 11.90 0.76
C LEU A 474 -14.40 10.59 1.38
N LEU A 475 -14.36 10.50 2.71
CA LEU A 475 -14.01 9.27 3.43
C LEU A 475 -15.05 8.16 3.21
N ALA A 476 -16.33 8.51 3.05
CA ALA A 476 -17.36 7.53 2.69
C ALA A 476 -17.12 6.97 1.27
N ILE A 477 -16.77 7.83 0.30
CA ILE A 477 -16.45 7.41 -1.08
C ILE A 477 -15.20 6.52 -1.12
N SER A 478 -14.15 6.82 -0.34
CA SER A 478 -12.95 6.00 -0.30
C SER A 478 -13.17 4.62 0.34
N ASN A 479 -14.21 4.47 1.18
CA ASN A 479 -14.56 3.24 1.86
C ASN A 479 -15.59 2.35 1.12
N VAL A 480 -15.97 2.71 -0.11
CA VAL A 480 -16.93 1.94 -0.92
C VAL A 480 -16.55 0.45 -0.99
N SER A 481 -15.30 0.12 -1.31
CA SER A 481 -14.89 -1.29 -1.44
C SER A 481 -14.98 -2.05 -0.11
N ARG A 482 -14.66 -1.41 1.01
CA ARG A 482 -14.79 -1.98 2.35
C ARG A 482 -16.25 -2.30 2.64
N ARG A 483 -17.15 -1.33 2.43
CA ARG A 483 -18.57 -1.52 2.70
C ARG A 483 -19.21 -2.55 1.77
N ARG A 484 -18.89 -2.54 0.47
CA ARG A 484 -19.33 -3.58 -0.47
C ARG A 484 -18.91 -4.97 0.00
N CYS A 485 -17.67 -5.12 0.48
CA CYS A 485 -17.18 -6.38 1.05
C CYS A 485 -18.04 -6.85 2.24
N GLN A 486 -18.35 -5.95 3.17
CA GLN A 486 -19.19 -6.22 4.36
C GLN A 486 -20.64 -6.53 3.99
N GLU A 487 -21.17 -5.90 2.93
CA GLU A 487 -22.51 -6.20 2.38
C GLU A 487 -22.56 -7.53 1.62
N GLY A 488 -21.42 -8.20 1.43
CA GLY A 488 -21.31 -9.53 0.85
C GLY A 488 -21.01 -9.54 -0.65
N TYR A 489 -20.32 -8.52 -1.17
CA TYR A 489 -19.86 -8.45 -2.56
C TYR A 489 -18.82 -9.55 -2.83
N LEU A 490 -19.30 -10.66 -3.40
CA LEU A 490 -18.55 -11.90 -3.61
C LEU A 490 -18.94 -12.52 -4.97
N PHE A 491 -19.20 -13.83 -5.03
CA PHE A 491 -19.44 -14.56 -6.28
C PHE A 491 -20.92 -14.85 -6.56
N ASP A 492 -21.84 -14.07 -5.99
CA ASP A 492 -23.27 -14.13 -6.32
C ASP A 492 -23.63 -12.91 -7.18
N PRO A 493 -23.77 -13.08 -8.51
CA PRO A 493 -24.07 -11.98 -9.41
C PRO A 493 -25.40 -11.26 -9.08
N ARG A 494 -26.39 -11.97 -8.52
CA ARG A 494 -27.71 -11.37 -8.22
C ARG A 494 -27.59 -10.39 -7.07
N ARG A 495 -26.92 -10.80 -6.00
CA ARG A 495 -26.60 -9.91 -4.86
C ARG A 495 -25.69 -8.76 -5.29
N ASN A 496 -24.72 -9.03 -6.15
CA ASN A 496 -23.80 -8.01 -6.64
C ASN A 496 -24.55 -6.89 -7.39
N LEU A 497 -25.56 -7.21 -8.21
CA LEU A 497 -26.39 -6.21 -8.90
C LEU A 497 -27.07 -5.22 -7.94
N GLU A 498 -27.47 -5.67 -6.75
CA GLU A 498 -28.07 -4.82 -5.72
C GLU A 498 -27.01 -3.93 -5.04
N ILE A 499 -25.84 -4.50 -4.73
CA ILE A 499 -24.74 -3.81 -4.06
C ILE A 499 -24.14 -2.69 -4.93
N VAL A 500 -24.09 -2.87 -6.25
CA VAL A 500 -23.53 -1.90 -7.20
C VAL A 500 -24.59 -1.09 -7.97
N ALA A 501 -25.83 -1.05 -7.47
CA ALA A 501 -26.97 -0.44 -8.17
C ALA A 501 -26.81 1.08 -8.47
N GLU A 502 -25.78 1.73 -7.95
CA GLU A 502 -25.35 3.11 -8.21
C GLU A 502 -24.45 3.27 -9.44
N ASP A 503 -23.86 2.20 -9.96
CA ASP A 503 -22.96 2.23 -11.11
C ASP A 503 -23.54 1.43 -12.28
N PRO A 504 -24.05 2.11 -13.33
CA PRO A 504 -24.61 1.44 -14.50
C PRO A 504 -23.64 0.49 -15.22
N ALA A 505 -22.34 0.80 -15.22
CA ALA A 505 -21.34 -0.04 -15.87
C ALA A 505 -21.14 -1.35 -15.11
N LEU A 506 -21.10 -1.29 -13.77
CA LEU A 506 -20.99 -2.50 -12.92
C LEU A 506 -22.29 -3.32 -12.94
N VAL A 507 -23.46 -2.68 -13.02
CA VAL A 507 -24.74 -3.38 -13.21
C VAL A 507 -24.73 -4.17 -14.51
N LYS A 508 -24.26 -3.57 -15.62
CA LYS A 508 -24.12 -4.27 -16.90
C LYS A 508 -23.10 -5.42 -16.81
N LEU A 509 -21.95 -5.19 -16.18
CA LEU A 509 -20.92 -6.20 -15.94
C LEU A 509 -21.49 -7.43 -15.22
N TRP A 510 -22.10 -7.25 -14.06
CA TRP A 510 -22.67 -8.36 -13.29
C TRP A 510 -23.88 -8.97 -13.97
N GLY A 511 -24.63 -8.20 -14.74
CA GLY A 511 -25.69 -8.72 -15.61
C GLY A 511 -25.15 -9.69 -16.67
N THR A 512 -24.02 -9.36 -17.30
CA THR A 512 -23.33 -10.24 -18.25
C THR A 512 -22.75 -11.47 -17.57
N ILE A 513 -22.07 -11.32 -16.42
CA ILE A 513 -21.53 -12.47 -15.66
C ILE A 513 -22.65 -13.41 -15.20
N LYS A 514 -23.76 -12.86 -14.70
CA LYS A 514 -24.96 -13.64 -14.34
C LYS A 514 -25.43 -14.46 -15.53
N ARG A 515 -25.50 -13.86 -16.72
CA ARG A 515 -25.92 -14.56 -17.94
C ARG A 515 -24.97 -15.69 -18.32
N LEU A 516 -23.65 -15.45 -18.25
CA LEU A 516 -22.64 -16.48 -18.49
C LEU A 516 -22.76 -17.64 -17.48
N GLU A 517 -23.03 -17.33 -16.21
CA GLU A 517 -23.26 -18.34 -15.16
C GLU A 517 -24.58 -19.11 -15.37
N ASP A 518 -25.66 -18.42 -15.74
CA ASP A 518 -26.95 -19.04 -16.03
C ASP A 518 -26.85 -20.01 -17.23
N LEU A 519 -26.12 -19.64 -18.28
CA LEU A 519 -25.88 -20.51 -19.46
C LEU A 519 -24.97 -21.70 -19.13
N SER A 520 -23.95 -21.50 -18.30
CA SER A 520 -22.98 -22.56 -17.93
C SER A 520 -23.47 -23.50 -16.82
N ARG A 521 -24.59 -23.18 -16.18
CA ARG A 521 -25.18 -24.00 -15.10
C ARG A 521 -25.39 -25.44 -15.58
N ASP A 522 -25.12 -26.38 -14.68
CA ASP A 522 -25.25 -27.83 -14.92
C ASP A 522 -24.52 -28.33 -16.19
N GLY A 523 -23.43 -27.67 -16.57
CA GLY A 523 -22.65 -28.01 -17.77
C GLY A 523 -23.30 -27.55 -19.07
N GLY A 524 -24.24 -26.60 -19.03
CA GLY A 524 -25.00 -26.14 -20.19
C GLY A 524 -24.16 -25.57 -21.34
N MET A 525 -22.94 -25.11 -21.09
CA MET A 525 -22.01 -24.56 -22.09
C MET A 525 -20.86 -25.50 -22.43
N ALA A 526 -20.97 -26.79 -22.15
CA ALA A 526 -19.88 -27.72 -22.36
C ALA A 526 -20.36 -29.06 -22.95
N SER A 527 -19.56 -29.66 -23.83
CA SER A 527 -19.74 -31.02 -24.35
C SER A 527 -18.86 -32.02 -23.60
N GLU A 528 -18.81 -33.26 -24.08
CA GLU A 528 -17.89 -34.30 -23.61
C GLU A 528 -16.42 -33.97 -23.91
N THR A 529 -16.17 -33.19 -24.97
CA THR A 529 -14.81 -32.89 -25.43
C THR A 529 -14.39 -31.46 -25.15
N LEU A 530 -15.28 -30.46 -25.25
CA LEU A 530 -14.96 -29.03 -25.13
C LEU A 530 -15.79 -28.32 -24.04
N ASP A 531 -15.21 -27.31 -23.41
CA ASP A 531 -15.89 -26.45 -22.43
C ASP A 531 -15.86 -24.96 -22.84
N LEU A 532 -17.02 -24.46 -23.28
CA LEU A 532 -17.22 -23.09 -23.76
C LEU A 532 -17.69 -22.14 -22.64
N SER A 533 -17.69 -22.59 -21.38
CA SER A 533 -18.16 -21.78 -20.25
C SER A 533 -17.40 -20.46 -20.12
N TYR A 534 -18.12 -19.36 -19.92
CA TYR A 534 -17.56 -18.00 -19.78
C TYR A 534 -16.78 -17.45 -20.99
N LEU A 535 -16.90 -18.06 -22.17
CA LEU A 535 -16.39 -17.45 -23.41
C LEU A 535 -17.29 -16.27 -23.84
N GLY A 536 -16.67 -15.23 -24.40
CA GLY A 536 -17.37 -14.07 -24.94
C GLY A 536 -17.76 -14.23 -26.40
N VAL A 537 -18.54 -13.27 -26.90
CA VAL A 537 -19.03 -13.23 -28.29
C VAL A 537 -17.89 -13.36 -29.31
N SER A 538 -16.76 -12.67 -29.08
CA SER A 538 -15.63 -12.72 -30.02
C SER A 538 -15.01 -14.12 -30.13
N ASN A 539 -14.90 -14.83 -29.00
CA ASN A 539 -14.35 -16.20 -28.97
C ASN A 539 -15.27 -17.20 -29.68
N ILE A 540 -16.58 -17.11 -29.44
CA ILE A 540 -17.57 -17.99 -30.07
C ILE A 540 -17.64 -17.73 -31.58
N TRP A 541 -17.62 -16.46 -32.00
CA TRP A 541 -17.65 -16.09 -33.41
C TRP A 541 -16.41 -16.55 -34.20
N GLU A 542 -15.22 -16.36 -33.62
CA GLU A 542 -13.96 -16.74 -34.24
C GLU A 542 -13.68 -18.25 -34.17
N GLY A 543 -14.44 -19.01 -33.39
CA GLY A 543 -14.18 -20.43 -33.17
C GLY A 543 -12.94 -20.71 -32.32
N LYS A 544 -12.58 -19.80 -31.41
CA LYS A 544 -11.33 -19.86 -30.63
C LYS A 544 -11.58 -20.09 -29.14
N LEU A 545 -11.09 -21.22 -28.64
CA LEU A 545 -11.13 -21.60 -27.22
C LEU A 545 -10.18 -20.78 -26.32
N GLY A 546 -9.17 -20.14 -26.92
CA GLY A 546 -8.04 -19.53 -26.19
C GLY A 546 -6.96 -20.55 -25.84
N ASN A 547 -5.90 -20.10 -25.14
CA ASN A 547 -4.80 -20.95 -24.66
C ASN A 547 -5.02 -21.44 -23.22
N GLY A 548 -6.21 -21.17 -22.67
CA GLY A 548 -6.59 -21.48 -21.31
C GLY A 548 -6.54 -22.98 -20.97
N PRO A 549 -6.05 -23.36 -19.78
CA PRO A 549 -6.04 -24.75 -19.34
C PRO A 549 -7.49 -25.29 -19.18
N ASN A 550 -7.64 -26.62 -19.21
CA ASN A 550 -8.91 -27.31 -18.95
C ASN A 550 -10.10 -26.97 -19.88
N ARG A 551 -9.86 -26.31 -21.03
CA ARG A 551 -10.86 -26.06 -22.08
C ARG A 551 -11.20 -27.31 -22.91
N VAL A 552 -10.23 -28.22 -23.02
CA VAL A 552 -10.40 -29.55 -23.61
C VAL A 552 -10.53 -30.53 -22.45
N THR A 553 -11.63 -31.27 -22.41
CA THR A 553 -12.03 -32.15 -21.30
C THR A 553 -11.75 -33.63 -21.59
N SER A 554 -11.48 -33.96 -22.86
CA SER A 554 -11.14 -35.32 -23.30
C SER A 554 -9.82 -35.83 -22.67
N ALA A 555 -9.86 -37.05 -22.15
CA ALA A 555 -8.67 -37.81 -21.80
C ALA A 555 -7.92 -38.17 -23.09
N HIS A 556 -6.58 -38.07 -23.08
CA HIS A 556 -5.70 -38.45 -24.19
C HIS A 556 -6.19 -39.72 -24.91
N ASN A 557 -6.87 -39.56 -26.08
CA ASN A 557 -7.11 -40.53 -27.17
C ASN A 557 -8.40 -40.28 -27.99
N ALA A 558 -9.35 -39.42 -27.59
CA ALA A 558 -10.49 -39.05 -28.46
C ALA A 558 -10.23 -37.75 -29.23
N MET A 559 -10.50 -37.74 -30.55
CA MET A 559 -10.41 -36.53 -31.36
C MET A 559 -11.44 -35.50 -30.87
N PRO A 560 -11.06 -34.22 -30.71
CA PRO A 560 -12.02 -33.17 -30.35
C PRO A 560 -13.15 -33.11 -31.39
N GLU A 561 -14.39 -32.98 -30.91
CA GLU A 561 -15.54 -32.68 -31.78
C GLU A 561 -15.27 -31.38 -32.55
N ARG A 562 -15.88 -31.23 -33.73
CA ARG A 562 -15.81 -29.93 -34.42
C ARG A 562 -16.51 -28.88 -33.57
N PHE A 563 -15.97 -27.68 -33.59
CA PHE A 563 -16.46 -26.58 -32.76
C PHE A 563 -17.93 -26.26 -33.05
N GLU A 564 -18.34 -26.41 -34.31
CA GLU A 564 -19.70 -26.22 -34.79
C GLU A 564 -20.67 -27.25 -34.21
N ASP A 565 -20.28 -28.54 -34.18
CA ASP A 565 -21.11 -29.62 -33.64
C ASP A 565 -21.37 -29.43 -32.14
N VAL A 566 -20.36 -28.95 -31.40
CA VAL A 566 -20.48 -28.61 -29.98
C VAL A 566 -21.48 -27.48 -29.77
N ILE A 567 -21.45 -26.44 -30.60
CA ILE A 567 -22.42 -25.34 -30.51
C ILE A 567 -23.82 -25.84 -30.84
N ALA A 568 -24.00 -26.68 -31.87
CA ALA A 568 -25.30 -27.25 -32.20
C ALA A 568 -25.91 -28.01 -31.01
N SER A 569 -25.12 -28.84 -30.32
CA SER A 569 -25.56 -29.56 -29.11
C SER A 569 -25.93 -28.61 -27.96
N ILE A 570 -25.19 -27.50 -27.80
CA ILE A 570 -25.50 -26.48 -26.78
C ILE A 570 -26.82 -25.77 -27.11
N LEU A 571 -27.05 -25.40 -28.37
CA LEU A 571 -28.30 -24.75 -28.80
C LEU A 571 -29.52 -25.64 -28.53
N GLU A 572 -29.43 -26.93 -28.84
CA GLU A 572 -30.48 -27.91 -28.58
C GLU A 572 -30.77 -28.04 -27.07
N ARG A 573 -29.72 -28.15 -26.24
CA ARG A 573 -29.84 -28.26 -24.78
C ARG A 573 -30.54 -27.05 -24.15
N HIS A 574 -30.27 -25.85 -24.65
CA HIS A 574 -30.91 -24.61 -24.19
C HIS A 574 -32.26 -24.34 -24.88
N SER A 575 -32.73 -25.24 -25.76
CA SER A 575 -33.97 -25.09 -26.53
C SER A 575 -34.03 -23.76 -27.30
N LEU A 576 -32.90 -23.34 -27.85
CA LEU A 576 -32.80 -22.11 -28.64
C LEU A 576 -33.28 -22.39 -30.08
N PRO A 577 -34.03 -21.46 -30.71
CA PRO A 577 -34.52 -21.67 -32.07
C PRO A 577 -33.38 -21.59 -33.08
N GLU A 578 -33.63 -22.04 -34.30
CA GLU A 578 -32.70 -21.84 -35.43
C GLU A 578 -32.51 -20.36 -35.73
N PHE A 579 -31.35 -20.03 -36.30
CA PHE A 579 -31.01 -18.64 -36.64
C PHE A 579 -31.92 -18.11 -37.75
N ALA A 580 -32.61 -17.00 -37.47
CA ALA A 580 -33.44 -16.29 -38.44
C ALA A 580 -32.87 -14.89 -38.71
N GLY A 581 -32.22 -14.73 -39.87
CA GLY A 581 -31.57 -13.49 -40.27
C GLY A 581 -30.96 -13.57 -41.67
N ILE A 582 -29.88 -12.82 -41.90
CA ILE A 582 -29.15 -12.82 -43.16
C ILE A 582 -28.50 -14.19 -43.46
N ARG A 583 -28.31 -14.52 -44.74
CA ARG A 583 -27.59 -15.75 -45.13
C ARG A 583 -26.16 -15.73 -44.58
N THR A 584 -25.75 -16.81 -43.93
CA THR A 584 -24.44 -16.93 -43.26
C THR A 584 -23.87 -18.33 -43.43
N GLU A 585 -22.55 -18.46 -43.34
CA GLU A 585 -21.85 -19.76 -43.26
C GLU A 585 -21.84 -20.32 -41.83
N LYS A 586 -22.28 -19.52 -40.84
CA LYS A 586 -22.10 -19.77 -39.40
C LYS A 586 -23.40 -19.59 -38.59
N PRO A 587 -24.53 -20.23 -38.96
CA PRO A 587 -25.82 -19.95 -38.33
C PRO A 587 -25.87 -20.30 -36.83
N GLU A 588 -25.26 -21.42 -36.42
CA GLU A 588 -25.25 -21.86 -35.02
C GLU A 588 -24.43 -20.91 -34.13
N GLN A 589 -23.27 -20.48 -34.61
CA GLN A 589 -22.41 -19.51 -33.92
C GLN A 589 -23.13 -18.18 -33.73
N ARG A 590 -23.84 -17.67 -34.77
CA ARG A 590 -24.63 -16.45 -34.65
C ARG A 590 -25.71 -16.58 -33.58
N GLN A 591 -26.42 -17.71 -33.58
CA GLN A 591 -27.50 -17.94 -32.64
C GLN A 591 -27.02 -17.95 -31.19
N LEU A 592 -25.90 -18.62 -30.93
CA LEU A 592 -25.29 -18.62 -29.60
C LEU A 592 -24.77 -17.23 -29.20
N CYS A 593 -24.18 -16.48 -30.14
CA CYS A 593 -23.74 -15.10 -29.88
C CYS A 593 -24.92 -14.16 -29.56
N LEU A 594 -26.08 -14.33 -30.21
CA LEU A 594 -27.30 -13.59 -29.88
C LEU A 594 -27.81 -13.92 -28.48
N ALA A 595 -27.78 -15.21 -28.09
CA ALA A 595 -28.14 -15.63 -26.74
C ALA A 595 -27.21 -15.01 -25.68
N LEU A 596 -25.90 -14.94 -25.95
CA LEU A 596 -24.92 -14.26 -25.09
C LEU A 596 -25.19 -12.75 -24.96
N CYS A 597 -25.63 -12.10 -26.05
CA CYS A 597 -26.06 -10.70 -26.02
C CYS A 597 -27.36 -10.47 -25.24
N GLY A 598 -28.09 -11.54 -24.92
CA GLY A 598 -29.37 -11.45 -24.22
C GLY A 598 -30.53 -11.10 -25.10
N TRP A 599 -30.48 -11.52 -26.36
CA TRP A 599 -31.59 -11.35 -27.28
C TRP A 599 -32.62 -12.45 -27.05
N ASP A 600 -33.88 -12.04 -26.96
CA ASP A 600 -34.99 -12.97 -26.77
C ASP A 600 -35.61 -13.32 -28.12
N PHE A 601 -35.82 -14.60 -28.38
CA PHE A 601 -36.23 -15.10 -29.69
C PHE A 601 -37.73 -15.36 -29.83
N SER A 602 -38.49 -15.49 -28.73
CA SER A 602 -39.95 -15.73 -28.73
C SER A 602 -40.78 -14.45 -28.88
N HIS A 603 -41.89 -14.50 -29.64
CA HIS A 603 -42.82 -13.38 -29.85
C HIS A 603 -43.19 -12.69 -28.54
N GLU A 604 -43.59 -13.49 -27.56
CA GLU A 604 -44.08 -13.09 -26.24
C GLU A 604 -42.98 -12.42 -25.41
N HIS A 605 -41.80 -13.04 -25.28
CA HIS A 605 -40.72 -12.48 -24.45
C HIS A 605 -40.22 -11.10 -24.92
N THR A 606 -40.17 -10.83 -26.24
CA THR A 606 -39.86 -9.47 -26.70
C THR A 606 -40.99 -8.49 -26.38
N LYS A 607 -42.25 -8.92 -26.45
CA LYS A 607 -43.39 -8.07 -26.07
C LYS A 607 -43.30 -7.72 -24.58
N GLU A 608 -43.10 -8.70 -23.72
CA GLU A 608 -42.86 -8.49 -22.28
C GLU A 608 -41.67 -7.55 -21.99
N ARG A 609 -40.56 -7.74 -22.71
CA ARG A 609 -39.37 -6.89 -22.61
C ARG A 609 -39.69 -5.45 -23.01
N CYS A 610 -40.46 -5.24 -24.07
CA CYS A 610 -40.86 -3.92 -24.53
C CYS A 610 -41.87 -3.28 -23.56
N ASP A 611 -42.85 -4.03 -23.06
CA ASP A 611 -43.82 -3.57 -22.06
C ASP A 611 -43.11 -3.13 -20.77
N TYR A 612 -42.06 -3.85 -20.35
CA TYR A 612 -41.20 -3.46 -19.24
C TYR A 612 -40.48 -2.13 -19.49
N LEU A 613 -39.99 -1.89 -20.71
CA LEU A 613 -39.34 -0.62 -21.08
C LEU A 613 -40.33 0.54 -21.11
N VAL A 614 -41.55 0.31 -21.59
CA VAL A 614 -42.65 1.28 -21.55
C VAL A 614 -43.00 1.65 -20.10
N LYS A 615 -43.12 0.67 -19.19
CA LYS A 615 -43.31 0.91 -17.74
C LYS A 615 -42.18 1.73 -17.11
N LYS A 616 -40.96 1.66 -17.64
CA LYS A 616 -39.80 2.45 -17.21
C LYS A 616 -39.69 3.80 -17.92
N GLN A 617 -40.71 4.21 -18.68
CA GLN A 617 -40.76 5.46 -19.45
C GLN A 617 -39.65 5.59 -20.51
N ARG A 618 -39.11 4.46 -20.99
CA ARG A 618 -38.09 4.42 -22.06
C ARG A 618 -38.74 4.00 -23.37
N TYR A 619 -39.57 4.89 -23.91
CA TYR A 619 -40.50 4.59 -25.00
C TYR A 619 -39.81 4.32 -26.34
N TYR A 620 -38.89 5.20 -26.77
CA TYR A 620 -38.17 5.03 -28.05
C TYR A 620 -37.27 3.79 -28.05
N GLU A 621 -36.67 3.45 -26.92
CA GLU A 621 -35.92 2.20 -26.77
C GLU A 621 -36.83 0.98 -26.98
N ALA A 622 -38.07 0.98 -26.48
CA ALA A 622 -38.99 -0.14 -26.67
C ALA A 622 -39.32 -0.35 -28.17
N VAL A 623 -39.66 0.73 -28.87
CA VAL A 623 -39.98 0.71 -30.32
C VAL A 623 -38.76 0.27 -31.14
N ALA A 624 -37.59 0.87 -30.88
CA ALA A 624 -36.36 0.54 -31.58
C ALA A 624 -35.93 -0.92 -31.31
N THR A 625 -36.03 -1.40 -30.08
CA THR A 625 -35.70 -2.80 -29.71
C THR A 625 -36.57 -3.80 -30.49
N ALA A 626 -37.87 -3.54 -30.63
CA ALA A 626 -38.76 -4.38 -31.42
C ALA A 626 -38.36 -4.39 -32.92
N MET A 627 -38.00 -3.23 -33.46
CA MET A 627 -37.51 -3.08 -34.84
C MET A 627 -36.19 -3.83 -35.06
N PHE A 628 -35.20 -3.66 -34.19
CA PHE A 628 -33.89 -4.33 -34.28
C PHE A 628 -34.00 -5.84 -34.24
N ARG A 629 -34.97 -6.36 -33.48
CA ARG A 629 -35.28 -7.79 -33.41
C ARG A 629 -36.07 -8.30 -34.62
N GLY A 630 -36.48 -7.44 -35.55
CA GLY A 630 -37.22 -7.80 -36.76
C GLY A 630 -38.72 -7.98 -36.54
N ARG A 631 -39.31 -7.35 -35.52
CA ARG A 631 -40.74 -7.47 -35.19
C ARG A 631 -41.48 -6.16 -35.37
N LYS A 632 -41.67 -5.79 -36.63
CA LYS A 632 -42.36 -4.58 -37.07
C LYS A 632 -43.79 -4.45 -36.51
N THR A 633 -44.51 -5.57 -36.35
CA THR A 633 -45.87 -5.59 -35.79
C THR A 633 -45.92 -5.10 -34.34
N ILE A 634 -45.05 -5.61 -33.47
CA ILE A 634 -44.95 -5.17 -32.07
C ILE A 634 -44.55 -3.70 -31.99
N ALA A 635 -43.60 -3.26 -32.82
CA ALA A 635 -43.16 -1.86 -32.83
C ALA A 635 -44.31 -0.90 -33.17
N LEU A 636 -45.15 -1.24 -34.16
CA LEU A 636 -46.32 -0.46 -34.56
C LEU A 636 -47.43 -0.50 -33.51
N GLU A 637 -47.65 -1.64 -32.84
CA GLU A 637 -48.60 -1.73 -31.71
C GLU A 637 -48.22 -0.77 -30.58
N ILE A 638 -46.97 -0.85 -30.11
CA ILE A 638 -46.45 0.01 -29.03
C ILE A 638 -46.56 1.48 -29.42
N LEU A 639 -46.15 1.83 -30.64
CA LEU A 639 -46.19 3.21 -31.10
C LEU A 639 -47.63 3.74 -31.21
N ARG A 640 -48.58 2.92 -31.68
CA ARG A 640 -50.01 3.28 -31.75
C ARG A 640 -50.58 3.56 -30.37
N ASP A 641 -50.24 2.74 -29.39
CA ASP A 641 -50.74 2.89 -28.02
C ASP A 641 -50.14 4.14 -27.36
N LEU A 642 -48.84 4.40 -27.55
CA LEU A 642 -48.18 5.60 -27.05
C LEU A 642 -48.71 6.90 -27.69
N ILE A 643 -49.04 6.88 -28.99
CA ILE A 643 -49.67 8.02 -29.68
C ILE A 643 -51.08 8.27 -29.12
N ARG A 644 -51.87 7.22 -28.87
CA ARG A 644 -53.21 7.34 -28.28
C ARG A 644 -53.15 7.94 -26.87
N GLU A 645 -52.15 7.57 -26.09
CA GLU A 645 -51.90 8.09 -24.75
C GLU A 645 -51.26 9.49 -24.75
N ARG A 646 -50.96 10.08 -25.92
CA ARG A 646 -50.29 11.38 -26.11
C ARG A 646 -48.92 11.48 -25.42
N THR A 647 -48.24 10.34 -25.21
CA THR A 647 -46.91 10.29 -24.58
C THR A 647 -45.79 10.58 -25.59
N ILE A 648 -45.99 10.22 -26.87
CA ILE A 648 -45.10 10.56 -27.98
C ILE A 648 -45.83 11.49 -28.96
N GLN A 649 -45.17 12.58 -29.37
CA GLN A 649 -45.71 13.57 -30.31
C GLN A 649 -45.38 13.25 -31.78
N ASN A 650 -44.45 12.34 -32.05
CA ASN A 650 -43.95 11.99 -33.38
C ASN A 650 -44.89 11.04 -34.14
N ILE A 651 -46.09 11.52 -34.50
CA ILE A 651 -47.11 10.76 -35.23
C ILE A 651 -46.58 10.24 -36.58
N GLY A 652 -45.70 11.01 -37.25
CA GLY A 652 -45.08 10.64 -38.53
C GLY A 652 -44.20 9.38 -38.47
N LEU A 653 -43.68 9.02 -37.30
CA LEU A 653 -42.81 7.85 -37.13
C LEU A 653 -43.57 6.53 -37.43
N GLY A 654 -44.87 6.47 -37.15
CA GLY A 654 -45.67 5.27 -37.42
C GLY A 654 -45.90 5.04 -38.91
N ALA A 655 -46.09 6.12 -39.66
CA ALA A 655 -46.20 6.05 -41.12
C ALA A 655 -44.86 5.61 -41.75
N LEU A 656 -43.74 6.15 -41.27
CA LEU A 656 -42.40 5.78 -41.74
C LEU A 656 -42.06 4.31 -41.49
N ILE A 657 -42.40 3.77 -40.30
CA ILE A 657 -42.16 2.36 -39.99
C ILE A 657 -43.08 1.44 -40.78
N ALA A 658 -44.34 1.85 -41.01
CA ALA A 658 -45.33 1.04 -41.73
C ALA A 658 -44.98 0.87 -43.22
N SER A 659 -44.34 1.86 -43.84
CA SER A 659 -43.86 1.77 -45.22
C SER A 659 -42.77 0.71 -45.39
N ASP A 660 -42.81 -0.04 -46.49
CA ASP A 660 -41.77 -1.02 -46.84
C ASP A 660 -40.63 -0.41 -47.68
N SER A 661 -40.89 0.75 -48.30
CA SER A 661 -39.90 1.57 -49.00
C SER A 661 -40.19 3.06 -48.76
N LEU A 662 -39.13 3.87 -48.64
CA LEU A 662 -39.23 5.31 -48.42
C LEU A 662 -38.76 6.10 -49.66
N ASN A 663 -39.54 7.10 -50.04
CA ASN A 663 -39.20 8.07 -51.09
C ASN A 663 -38.10 9.04 -50.62
N ASP A 664 -37.46 9.75 -51.54
CA ASP A 664 -36.35 10.67 -51.22
C ASP A 664 -36.76 11.76 -50.21
N GLU A 665 -37.96 12.32 -50.33
CA GLU A 665 -38.51 13.31 -49.37
C GLU A 665 -38.68 12.72 -47.96
N GLN A 666 -39.10 11.45 -47.86
CA GLN A 666 -39.27 10.77 -46.57
C GLN A 666 -37.91 10.41 -45.95
N ARG A 667 -36.89 10.13 -46.77
CA ARG A 667 -35.51 9.92 -46.32
C ARG A 667 -34.89 11.22 -45.82
N GLU A 668 -35.14 12.34 -46.50
CA GLU A 668 -34.70 13.66 -46.05
C GLU A 668 -35.37 14.05 -44.73
N MET A 669 -36.68 13.79 -44.59
CA MET A 669 -37.39 13.95 -43.32
C MET A 669 -36.78 13.11 -42.19
N CYS A 670 -36.37 11.86 -42.47
CA CYS A 670 -35.69 11.02 -41.46
C CYS A 670 -34.33 11.61 -41.03
N ARG A 671 -33.56 12.19 -41.97
CA ARG A 671 -32.28 12.84 -41.66
C ARG A 671 -32.47 14.11 -40.84
N TRP A 672 -33.46 14.92 -41.18
CA TRP A 672 -33.81 16.11 -40.39
C TRP A 672 -34.24 15.73 -38.96
N MET A 673 -35.09 14.72 -38.82
CA MET A 673 -35.48 14.19 -37.50
C MET A 673 -34.29 13.57 -36.75
N GLU A 674 -33.27 13.03 -37.45
CA GLU A 674 -32.06 12.48 -36.82
C GLU A 674 -31.27 13.57 -36.10
N GLU A 675 -31.11 14.75 -36.72
CA GLU A 675 -30.35 15.87 -36.17
C GLU A 675 -31.01 16.44 -34.89
N ASP A 676 -32.34 16.47 -34.86
CA ASP A 676 -33.13 16.93 -33.72
C ASP A 676 -33.37 15.85 -32.64
N ALA A 677 -33.02 14.59 -32.92
CA ALA A 677 -33.26 13.49 -31.99
C ALA A 677 -32.29 13.51 -30.80
N THR A 678 -32.83 13.71 -29.60
CA THR A 678 -32.08 13.63 -28.33
C THR A 678 -31.93 12.20 -27.81
N ASP A 679 -32.88 11.30 -28.12
CA ASP A 679 -32.84 9.91 -27.70
C ASP A 679 -32.01 9.05 -28.68
N PRO A 680 -31.01 8.29 -28.20
CA PRO A 680 -30.10 7.56 -29.07
C PRO A 680 -30.77 6.38 -29.79
N TYR A 681 -31.80 5.76 -29.20
CA TYR A 681 -32.56 4.69 -29.83
C TYR A 681 -33.47 5.24 -30.94
N LEU A 682 -34.08 6.41 -30.75
CA LEU A 682 -34.80 7.09 -31.83
C LEU A 682 -33.86 7.44 -32.99
N ARG A 683 -32.71 8.03 -32.68
CA ARG A 683 -31.71 8.40 -33.69
C ARG A 683 -31.27 7.19 -34.52
N SER A 684 -30.99 6.06 -33.87
CA SER A 684 -30.63 4.81 -34.57
C SER A 684 -31.73 4.26 -35.46
N LEU A 685 -32.99 4.39 -35.05
CA LEU A 685 -34.13 3.98 -35.86
C LEU A 685 -34.26 4.86 -37.11
N LEU A 686 -34.05 6.17 -36.98
CA LEU A 686 -34.10 7.12 -38.09
C LEU A 686 -32.95 6.94 -39.08
N ILE A 687 -31.73 6.66 -38.58
CA ILE A 687 -30.58 6.31 -39.42
C ILE A 687 -30.92 5.07 -40.26
N TYR A 688 -31.46 4.03 -39.63
CA TYR A 688 -31.85 2.81 -40.32
C TYR A 688 -32.93 3.08 -41.39
N LEU A 689 -33.96 3.84 -41.06
CA LEU A 689 -35.02 4.20 -42.02
C LEU A 689 -34.47 5.02 -43.20
N ALA A 690 -33.54 5.94 -42.95
CA ALA A 690 -32.97 6.80 -44.00
C ALA A 690 -32.01 6.06 -44.95
N SER A 691 -31.12 5.21 -44.42
CA SER A 691 -30.11 4.50 -45.22
C SER A 691 -30.60 3.15 -45.75
N ASN A 692 -31.49 2.47 -45.02
CA ASN A 692 -31.81 1.06 -45.16
C ASN A 692 -30.58 0.13 -45.06
N ASP A 693 -29.52 0.59 -44.39
CA ASP A 693 -28.29 -0.16 -44.14
C ASP A 693 -27.99 -0.23 -42.64
N TRP A 694 -27.85 -1.45 -42.13
CA TRP A 694 -27.50 -1.73 -40.74
C TRP A 694 -26.05 -1.40 -40.42
N LEU A 695 -25.16 -1.31 -41.42
CA LEU A 695 -23.76 -0.95 -41.21
C LEU A 695 -23.61 0.50 -40.74
N ASP A 696 -24.38 1.42 -41.34
CA ASP A 696 -24.43 2.84 -40.95
C ASP A 696 -24.95 3.01 -39.51
N VAL A 697 -25.95 2.21 -39.14
CA VAL A 697 -26.50 2.16 -37.78
C VAL A 697 -25.37 1.77 -36.83
N VAL A 698 -24.70 0.63 -37.05
CA VAL A 698 -23.65 0.14 -36.14
C VAL A 698 -22.47 1.11 -36.00
N HIS A 699 -21.99 1.72 -37.11
CA HIS A 699 -20.84 2.63 -37.07
C HIS A 699 -21.12 4.03 -36.51
N LYS A 700 -22.32 4.60 -36.75
CA LYS A 700 -22.67 5.94 -36.23
C LYS A 700 -23.01 5.93 -34.73
N LEU A 701 -23.16 4.76 -34.11
CA LEU A 701 -23.75 4.58 -32.77
C LEU A 701 -22.73 4.32 -31.65
N ASP A 702 -21.46 4.64 -31.84
CA ASP A 702 -20.39 4.01 -31.06
C ASP A 702 -20.37 4.28 -29.54
N ALA A 703 -21.15 5.25 -29.02
CA ALA A 703 -21.17 5.58 -27.59
C ALA A 703 -22.55 5.52 -26.88
N ASP A 704 -23.67 5.82 -27.57
CA ASP A 704 -24.93 6.14 -26.86
C ASP A 704 -25.90 4.96 -26.71
N ILE A 705 -25.66 3.84 -27.41
CA ILE A 705 -26.47 2.60 -27.30
C ILE A 705 -25.71 1.52 -26.53
N LYS A 706 -26.48 0.71 -25.78
CA LYS A 706 -25.97 -0.46 -25.05
C LYS A 706 -25.21 -1.39 -25.98
N LEU A 707 -24.06 -1.89 -25.52
CA LEU A 707 -23.22 -2.79 -26.30
C LEU A 707 -23.98 -4.07 -26.66
N SER A 708 -24.83 -4.60 -25.76
CA SER A 708 -25.66 -5.77 -26.04
C SER A 708 -26.54 -5.63 -27.28
N ASP A 709 -27.08 -4.43 -27.48
CA ASP A 709 -27.99 -4.15 -28.59
C ASP A 709 -27.20 -3.92 -29.87
N ARG A 710 -26.08 -3.17 -29.80
CA ARG A 710 -25.15 -2.99 -30.93
C ARG A 710 -24.62 -4.31 -31.46
N LEU A 711 -24.13 -5.18 -30.57
CA LEU A 711 -23.63 -6.50 -30.94
C LEU A 711 -24.74 -7.36 -31.55
N GLY A 712 -25.93 -7.37 -30.96
CA GLY A 712 -27.01 -8.19 -31.50
C GLY A 712 -27.54 -7.69 -32.84
N ILE A 713 -27.57 -6.38 -33.10
CA ILE A 713 -27.87 -5.82 -34.42
C ILE A 713 -26.81 -6.28 -35.42
N ALA A 714 -25.53 -6.14 -35.08
CA ALA A 714 -24.43 -6.56 -35.93
C ALA A 714 -24.50 -8.06 -36.26
N ILE A 715 -24.69 -8.92 -35.26
CA ILE A 715 -24.76 -10.37 -35.42
C ILE A 715 -26.00 -10.80 -36.22
N LYS A 716 -27.13 -10.11 -36.09
CA LYS A 716 -28.36 -10.47 -36.81
C LYS A 716 -28.32 -10.05 -38.27
N HIS A 717 -27.83 -8.85 -38.56
CA HIS A 717 -28.06 -8.19 -39.86
C HIS A 717 -26.82 -8.01 -40.74
N LEU A 718 -25.60 -7.98 -40.19
CA LEU A 718 -24.39 -7.78 -41.00
C LEU A 718 -23.86 -9.10 -41.58
N GLY A 719 -23.05 -9.00 -42.65
CA GLY A 719 -22.34 -10.14 -43.23
C GLY A 719 -21.15 -10.63 -42.38
N ASP A 720 -20.68 -11.86 -42.63
CA ASP A 720 -19.68 -12.53 -41.78
C ASP A 720 -18.32 -11.76 -41.70
N SER A 721 -17.88 -11.16 -42.80
CA SER A 721 -16.64 -10.35 -42.84
C SER A 721 -16.76 -9.02 -42.08
N GLN A 722 -17.92 -8.38 -42.17
CA GLN A 722 -18.23 -7.13 -41.49
C GLN A 722 -18.28 -7.34 -39.96
N ILE A 723 -18.93 -8.41 -39.50
CA ILE A 723 -18.98 -8.78 -38.07
C ILE A 723 -17.57 -8.98 -37.52
N SER A 724 -16.73 -9.75 -38.22
CA SER A 724 -15.37 -10.04 -37.77
C SER A 724 -14.54 -8.76 -37.57
N THR A 725 -14.68 -7.80 -38.49
CA THR A 725 -14.00 -6.50 -38.41
C THR A 725 -14.53 -5.66 -37.25
N PHE A 726 -15.86 -5.57 -37.13
CA PHE A 726 -16.54 -4.83 -36.08
C PHE A 726 -16.22 -5.35 -34.67
N LEU A 727 -16.27 -6.67 -34.45
CA LEU A 727 -15.96 -7.28 -33.15
C LEU A 727 -14.51 -7.02 -32.74
N SER A 728 -13.56 -7.10 -33.68
CA SER A 728 -12.14 -6.86 -33.41
C SER A 728 -11.87 -5.40 -33.03
N GLN A 729 -12.39 -4.45 -33.81
CA GLN A 729 -12.25 -3.00 -33.55
C GLN A 729 -12.89 -2.60 -32.21
N THR A 730 -14.12 -3.06 -31.98
CA THR A 730 -14.87 -2.77 -30.75
C THR A 730 -14.19 -3.37 -29.52
N SER A 731 -13.69 -4.60 -29.62
CA SER A 731 -12.96 -5.25 -28.52
C SER A 731 -11.70 -4.46 -28.14
N ASN A 732 -10.88 -4.05 -29.12
CA ASN A 732 -9.65 -3.30 -28.84
C ASN A 732 -9.95 -1.91 -28.25
N SER A 733 -10.99 -1.23 -28.74
CA SER A 733 -11.44 0.05 -28.20
C SER A 733 -11.88 -0.08 -26.73
N LEU A 734 -12.71 -1.07 -26.40
CA LEU A 734 -13.20 -1.27 -25.04
C LEU A 734 -12.10 -1.73 -24.06
N ILE A 735 -11.16 -2.56 -24.52
CA ILE A 735 -9.97 -2.97 -23.72
C ILE A 735 -9.10 -1.76 -23.41
N SER A 736 -8.78 -0.94 -24.40
CA SER A 736 -7.95 0.26 -24.18
C SER A 736 -8.63 1.30 -23.28
N ALA A 737 -9.95 1.47 -23.42
CA ALA A 737 -10.76 2.32 -22.54
C ALA A 737 -10.98 1.73 -21.13
N GLY A 738 -10.74 0.43 -20.93
CA GLY A 738 -11.06 -0.26 -19.68
C GLY A 738 -12.56 -0.25 -19.37
N ASN A 739 -13.42 -0.39 -20.38
CA ASN A 739 -14.87 -0.42 -20.21
C ASN A 739 -15.36 -1.86 -19.93
N VAL A 740 -15.80 -2.11 -18.70
CA VAL A 740 -16.21 -3.44 -18.21
C VAL A 740 -17.39 -4.08 -18.97
N GLU A 741 -18.18 -3.29 -19.73
CA GLU A 741 -19.20 -3.84 -20.63
C GLU A 741 -18.55 -4.74 -21.72
N GLY A 742 -17.28 -4.52 -22.03
CA GLY A 742 -16.47 -5.33 -22.95
C GLY A 742 -16.32 -6.80 -22.56
N ILE A 743 -16.69 -7.21 -21.33
CA ILE A 743 -16.77 -8.63 -20.97
C ILE A 743 -17.73 -9.41 -21.87
N LEU A 744 -18.74 -8.75 -22.44
CA LEU A 744 -19.62 -9.40 -23.40
C LEU A 744 -18.84 -9.92 -24.63
N LEU A 745 -17.78 -9.22 -25.05
CA LEU A 745 -16.90 -9.61 -26.16
C LEU A 745 -15.80 -10.56 -25.72
N THR A 746 -15.08 -10.21 -24.65
CA THR A 746 -13.89 -10.97 -24.20
C THR A 746 -14.24 -12.23 -23.41
N GLY A 747 -15.46 -12.32 -22.88
CA GLY A 747 -15.81 -13.27 -21.82
C GLY A 747 -14.96 -13.01 -20.58
N LEU A 748 -14.82 -14.05 -19.75
CA LEU A 748 -13.85 -14.11 -18.65
C LEU A 748 -12.61 -14.92 -19.06
N GLY A 749 -12.15 -14.77 -20.30
CA GLY A 749 -10.93 -15.38 -20.82
C GLY A 749 -9.67 -14.52 -20.66
N GLU A 750 -8.62 -14.84 -21.42
CA GLU A 750 -7.32 -14.14 -21.37
C GLU A 750 -7.43 -12.64 -21.68
N LYS A 751 -8.18 -12.26 -22.74
CA LYS A 751 -8.40 -10.85 -23.11
C LYS A 751 -9.12 -10.06 -22.00
N ALA A 752 -9.87 -10.72 -21.12
CA ALA A 752 -10.50 -10.08 -19.97
C ALA A 752 -9.45 -9.55 -18.98
N MET A 753 -8.28 -10.18 -18.88
CA MET A 753 -7.19 -9.71 -18.01
C MET A 753 -6.62 -8.37 -18.49
N GLU A 754 -6.52 -8.17 -19.81
CA GLU A 754 -6.14 -6.87 -20.38
C GLU A 754 -7.20 -5.80 -20.14
N LEU A 755 -8.48 -6.16 -20.34
CA LEU A 755 -9.60 -5.26 -20.05
C LEU A 755 -9.60 -4.80 -18.59
N PHE A 756 -9.42 -5.74 -17.66
CA PHE A 756 -9.40 -5.44 -16.23
C PHE A 756 -8.13 -4.70 -15.80
N GLN A 757 -7.00 -4.89 -16.46
CA GLN A 757 -5.81 -4.09 -16.22
C GLN A 757 -6.05 -2.61 -16.54
N SER A 758 -6.63 -2.32 -17.72
CA SER A 758 -7.01 -0.95 -18.09
C SER A 758 -8.09 -0.38 -17.17
N TYR A 759 -9.06 -1.20 -16.76
CA TYR A 759 -10.09 -0.81 -15.80
C TYR A 759 -9.53 -0.44 -14.43
N ILE A 760 -8.62 -1.25 -13.86
CA ILE A 760 -7.96 -0.97 -12.58
C ILE A 760 -7.15 0.32 -12.70
N ARG A 761 -6.41 0.51 -13.80
CA ARG A 761 -5.64 1.74 -14.04
C ARG A 761 -6.53 2.99 -14.06
N ARG A 762 -7.75 2.87 -14.59
CA ARG A 762 -8.69 3.99 -14.72
C ARG A 762 -9.49 4.27 -13.45
N THR A 763 -9.90 3.23 -12.72
CA THR A 763 -10.89 3.35 -11.63
C THR A 763 -10.33 3.05 -10.24
N SER A 764 -9.17 2.40 -10.15
CA SER A 764 -8.63 1.82 -8.91
C SER A 764 -9.53 0.79 -8.22
N ASP A 765 -10.58 0.28 -8.89
CA ASP A 765 -11.45 -0.78 -8.34
C ASP A 765 -10.84 -2.17 -8.59
N LEU A 766 -9.86 -2.51 -7.75
CA LEU A 766 -9.23 -3.82 -7.73
C LEU A 766 -10.21 -4.93 -7.28
N GLN A 767 -11.13 -4.60 -6.36
CA GLN A 767 -12.06 -5.56 -5.77
C GLN A 767 -12.94 -6.20 -6.85
N THR A 768 -13.58 -5.38 -7.69
CA THR A 768 -14.45 -5.89 -8.76
C THR A 768 -13.67 -6.72 -9.77
N ALA A 769 -12.47 -6.28 -10.15
CA ALA A 769 -11.62 -7.00 -11.09
C ALA A 769 -11.25 -8.40 -10.58
N VAL A 770 -10.82 -8.52 -9.32
CA VAL A 770 -10.49 -9.80 -8.69
C VAL A 770 -11.71 -10.70 -8.63
N LEU A 771 -12.86 -10.19 -8.18
CA LEU A 771 -14.09 -10.98 -8.02
C LEU A 771 -14.63 -11.50 -9.37
N ALA A 772 -14.64 -10.66 -10.40
CA ALA A 772 -15.12 -11.03 -11.72
C ALA A 772 -14.20 -12.09 -12.38
N THR A 773 -12.88 -11.92 -12.29
CA THR A 773 -11.91 -12.84 -12.91
C THR A 773 -11.71 -14.14 -12.13
N ALA A 774 -12.08 -14.20 -10.85
CA ALA A 774 -11.97 -15.42 -10.04
C ALA A 774 -12.87 -16.58 -10.51
N PHE A 775 -13.90 -16.30 -11.32
CA PHE A 775 -14.76 -17.34 -11.89
C PHE A 775 -13.98 -18.28 -12.82
N THR A 776 -12.93 -17.77 -13.46
CA THR A 776 -12.13 -18.50 -14.44
C THR A 776 -10.68 -18.67 -14.06
N ASN A 777 -10.15 -17.94 -13.08
CA ASN A 777 -8.77 -18.13 -12.58
C ASN A 777 -8.78 -19.04 -11.33
N PRO A 778 -8.00 -20.12 -11.24
CA PRO A 778 -7.06 -20.68 -12.22
C PRO A 778 -7.70 -21.74 -13.16
N LEU A 779 -9.02 -21.85 -13.19
CA LEU A 779 -9.72 -22.95 -13.88
C LEU A 779 -9.49 -22.98 -15.39
N TYR A 780 -9.70 -21.85 -16.05
CA TYR A 780 -9.59 -21.67 -17.50
C TYR A 780 -8.57 -20.62 -17.91
N VAL A 781 -8.04 -19.83 -16.96
CA VAL A 781 -7.06 -18.78 -17.22
C VAL A 781 -5.96 -18.93 -16.19
N ASP A 782 -4.70 -18.88 -16.64
CA ASP A 782 -3.52 -18.87 -15.79
C ASP A 782 -2.70 -17.61 -16.08
N ASP A 783 -2.99 -16.54 -15.35
CA ASP A 783 -2.32 -15.26 -15.50
C ASP A 783 -1.61 -14.84 -14.20
N PRO A 784 -0.29 -14.58 -14.23
CA PRO A 784 0.47 -14.24 -13.02
C PRO A 784 0.03 -12.91 -12.38
N ARG A 785 -0.57 -11.98 -13.16
CA ARG A 785 -1.08 -10.71 -12.63
C ARG A 785 -2.23 -10.94 -11.66
N TRP A 786 -3.03 -11.97 -11.90
CA TRP A 786 -4.21 -12.26 -11.10
C TRP A 786 -3.85 -12.60 -9.65
N GLU A 787 -2.80 -13.39 -9.44
CA GLU A 787 -2.35 -13.76 -8.09
C GLU A 787 -1.90 -12.52 -7.30
N MET A 788 -1.18 -11.60 -7.95
CA MET A 788 -0.80 -10.31 -7.36
C MET A 788 -2.04 -9.47 -6.99
N TRP A 789 -3.04 -9.41 -7.87
CA TRP A 789 -4.28 -8.68 -7.61
C TRP A 789 -5.05 -9.27 -6.43
N LYS A 790 -5.19 -10.59 -6.39
CA LYS A 790 -5.85 -11.32 -5.29
C LYS A 790 -5.15 -11.08 -3.96
N GLU A 791 -3.82 -11.22 -3.90
CA GLU A 791 -3.07 -11.00 -2.66
C GLU A 791 -3.14 -9.54 -2.20
N THR A 792 -3.11 -8.57 -3.13
CA THR A 792 -3.30 -7.16 -2.80
C THR A 792 -4.70 -6.90 -2.21
N TYR A 793 -5.74 -7.51 -2.79
CA TYR A 793 -7.09 -7.43 -2.24
C TYR A 793 -7.20 -8.11 -0.86
N PHE A 794 -6.48 -9.20 -0.62
CA PHE A 794 -6.39 -9.82 0.70
C PHE A 794 -5.68 -8.96 1.74
N LEU A 795 -4.68 -8.18 1.33
CA LEU A 795 -4.06 -7.17 2.20
C LEU A 795 -5.05 -6.05 2.56
N HIS A 796 -5.90 -5.63 1.61
CA HIS A 796 -7.00 -4.69 1.90
C HIS A 796 -8.02 -5.30 2.87
N MET A 797 -8.48 -6.53 2.64
CA MET A 797 -9.37 -7.21 3.60
C MET A 797 -8.74 -7.34 5.00
N GLN A 798 -7.43 -7.57 5.07
CA GLN A 798 -6.69 -7.64 6.32
C GLN A 798 -6.70 -6.30 7.05
N SER A 799 -6.46 -5.18 6.36
CA SER A 799 -6.50 -3.84 6.96
C SER A 799 -7.91 -3.47 7.42
N TRP A 800 -8.94 -3.90 6.69
CA TRP A 800 -10.35 -3.72 7.05
C TRP A 800 -10.83 -4.66 8.16
N ARG A 801 -10.01 -5.64 8.58
CA ARG A 801 -10.39 -6.73 9.49
C ARG A 801 -11.56 -7.59 8.98
N ALA A 802 -11.72 -7.69 7.66
CA ALA A 802 -12.76 -8.46 6.99
C ALA A 802 -12.39 -9.96 6.90
N PHE A 803 -12.12 -10.58 8.05
CA PHE A 803 -11.59 -11.95 8.13
C PHE A 803 -12.63 -13.01 7.72
N ILE A 804 -13.90 -12.75 8.03
CA ILE A 804 -15.01 -13.65 7.71
C ILE A 804 -15.26 -13.63 6.19
N GLU A 805 -15.28 -12.44 5.61
CA GLU A 805 -15.46 -12.19 4.17
C GLU A 805 -14.31 -12.82 3.39
N ARG A 806 -13.06 -12.66 3.85
CA ARG A 806 -11.89 -13.33 3.27
C ARG A 806 -12.04 -14.84 3.28
N THR A 807 -12.50 -15.41 4.39
CA THR A 807 -12.70 -16.86 4.51
C THR A 807 -13.79 -17.33 3.54
N LYS A 808 -14.91 -16.59 3.45
CA LYS A 808 -15.99 -16.87 2.49
C LYS A 808 -15.48 -16.81 1.05
N PHE A 809 -14.69 -15.80 0.70
CA PHE A 809 -14.03 -15.71 -0.61
C PHE A 809 -13.21 -16.97 -0.87
N SER A 810 -12.27 -17.34 0.02
CA SER A 810 -11.39 -18.49 -0.20
C SER A 810 -12.18 -19.79 -0.36
N MET A 811 -13.23 -19.99 0.44
CA MET A 811 -14.09 -21.17 0.36
C MET A 811 -14.85 -21.24 -0.97
N GLN A 812 -15.50 -20.15 -1.38
CA GLN A 812 -16.29 -20.10 -2.61
C GLN A 812 -15.40 -20.20 -3.85
N HIS A 813 -14.26 -19.52 -3.85
CA HIS A 813 -13.27 -19.58 -4.94
C HIS A 813 -12.70 -20.99 -5.11
N THR A 814 -12.31 -21.65 -4.01
CA THR A 814 -11.83 -23.05 -4.05
C THR A 814 -12.89 -24.02 -4.56
N ARG A 815 -14.17 -23.80 -4.25
CA ARG A 815 -15.28 -24.64 -4.76
C ARG A 815 -15.49 -24.48 -6.26
N ARG A 816 -15.19 -23.30 -6.82
CA ARG A 816 -15.30 -23.02 -8.25
C ARG A 816 -14.06 -23.50 -9.02
N ALA A 817 -12.87 -23.51 -8.40
CA ALA A 817 -11.63 -23.98 -9.01
C ALA A 817 -11.50 -25.52 -9.02
N VAL A 818 -12.51 -26.20 -9.57
CA VAL A 818 -12.60 -27.66 -9.70
C VAL A 818 -12.84 -28.00 -11.16
N THR A 819 -12.00 -28.87 -11.73
CA THR A 819 -12.20 -29.34 -13.11
C THR A 819 -13.40 -30.28 -13.19
N LYS A 820 -13.93 -30.53 -14.40
CA LYS A 820 -14.99 -31.52 -14.62
C LYS A 820 -14.62 -32.92 -14.11
N GLY A 821 -13.34 -33.29 -14.18
CA GLY A 821 -12.82 -34.54 -13.61
C GLY A 821 -12.76 -34.59 -12.08
N GLY A 822 -13.21 -33.54 -11.39
CA GLY A 822 -13.21 -33.44 -9.92
C GLY A 822 -11.87 -33.02 -9.32
N ASN A 823 -10.86 -32.68 -10.14
CA ASN A 823 -9.55 -32.26 -9.66
C ASN A 823 -9.64 -30.82 -9.12
N LYS A 824 -9.26 -30.65 -7.85
CA LYS A 824 -9.18 -29.34 -7.20
C LYS A 824 -7.86 -28.68 -7.56
N LEU A 825 -7.92 -27.50 -8.18
CA LEU A 825 -6.72 -26.77 -8.60
C LEU A 825 -6.09 -25.96 -7.46
N ILE A 826 -6.91 -25.57 -6.49
CA ILE A 826 -6.46 -24.83 -5.31
C ILE A 826 -6.33 -25.80 -4.15
N ALA A 827 -5.10 -25.96 -3.66
CA ALA A 827 -4.83 -26.78 -2.49
C ALA A 827 -5.50 -26.14 -1.25
N PRO A 828 -6.23 -26.93 -0.44
CA PRO A 828 -6.72 -26.43 0.83
C PRO A 828 -5.53 -26.02 1.71
N PRO A 829 -5.65 -24.93 2.50
CA PRO A 829 -4.57 -24.52 3.39
C PRO A 829 -4.21 -25.67 4.33
N PRO A 830 -2.91 -25.86 4.65
CA PRO A 830 -2.47 -26.92 5.53
C PRO A 830 -3.15 -26.75 6.89
N ARG A 831 -3.53 -27.87 7.51
CA ARG A 831 -4.16 -27.86 8.83
C ARG A 831 -3.17 -27.24 9.84
N GLN A 832 -3.48 -26.05 10.32
CA GLN A 832 -2.66 -25.32 11.31
C GLN A 832 -2.82 -25.85 12.74
N LEU A 833 -3.88 -26.64 12.97
CA LEU A 833 -4.20 -27.24 14.26
C LEU A 833 -4.35 -28.76 14.09
N ALA A 834 -3.64 -29.52 14.90
CA ALA A 834 -3.71 -30.98 14.95
C ALA A 834 -3.96 -31.43 16.38
N LEU A 835 -5.04 -32.19 16.61
CA LEU A 835 -5.30 -32.81 17.90
C LEU A 835 -4.26 -33.92 18.14
N ARG A 836 -3.64 -33.92 19.33
CA ARG A 836 -2.68 -34.93 19.77
C ARG A 836 -3.21 -35.68 20.99
N CYS A 837 -2.83 -36.94 21.13
CA CYS A 837 -3.15 -37.71 22.32
C CYS A 837 -2.34 -37.16 23.51
N ALA A 838 -2.98 -36.80 24.61
CA ALA A 838 -2.27 -36.32 25.80
C ALA A 838 -1.27 -37.35 26.37
N HIS A 839 -1.50 -38.63 26.14
CA HIS A 839 -0.63 -39.71 26.62
C HIS A 839 0.55 -39.98 25.67
N CYS A 840 0.30 -40.37 24.42
CA CYS A 840 1.38 -40.75 23.49
C CYS A 840 1.84 -39.60 22.57
N GLN A 841 1.24 -38.41 22.67
CA GLN A 841 1.55 -37.21 21.87
C GLN A 841 1.40 -37.35 20.34
N HIS A 842 0.94 -38.49 19.85
CA HIS A 842 0.68 -38.71 18.43
C HIS A 842 -0.65 -38.09 17.99
N SER A 843 -0.73 -37.73 16.70
CA SER A 843 -1.93 -37.16 16.09
C SER A 843 -3.15 -38.09 16.23
N LEU A 844 -4.27 -37.52 16.66
CA LEU A 844 -5.58 -38.17 16.73
C LEU A 844 -6.34 -38.08 15.40
N ALA A 845 -5.87 -37.28 14.44
CA ALA A 845 -6.51 -37.14 13.14
C ALA A 845 -6.38 -38.46 12.36
N LYS A 846 -7.49 -38.96 11.81
CA LYS A 846 -7.44 -40.01 10.79
C LYS A 846 -6.72 -39.44 9.57
N GLU A 847 -5.50 -39.89 9.29
CA GLU A 847 -4.91 -39.66 7.96
C GLU A 847 -5.75 -40.48 6.98
N ASN A 848 -6.48 -39.79 6.10
CA ASN A 848 -7.00 -40.42 4.91
C ASN A 848 -5.80 -40.66 3.99
N ALA A 849 -5.57 -41.92 3.62
CA ALA A 849 -4.43 -42.38 2.83
C ALA A 849 -4.33 -41.79 1.41
N ALA A 850 -5.15 -40.78 1.05
CA ALA A 850 -5.21 -40.20 -0.28
C ALA A 850 -4.40 -38.89 -0.46
N HIS A 851 -3.87 -38.29 0.61
CA HIS A 851 -3.12 -37.02 0.50
C HIS A 851 -1.88 -36.99 1.41
N THR A 852 -0.84 -37.73 1.02
CA THR A 852 0.53 -37.46 1.48
C THR A 852 1.17 -36.40 0.58
N HIS A 853 1.04 -35.13 0.95
CA HIS A 853 1.98 -34.09 0.50
C HIS A 853 2.89 -33.69 1.66
N GLN A 854 4.17 -33.59 1.34
CA GLN A 854 5.29 -33.31 2.23
C GLN A 854 5.06 -32.09 3.13
N ALA A 855 5.24 -32.25 4.44
CA ALA A 855 5.34 -31.14 5.36
C ALA A 855 6.73 -30.50 5.21
N HIS A 856 6.80 -29.29 4.65
CA HIS A 856 7.97 -28.42 4.81
C HIS A 856 7.89 -27.72 6.17
N GLY A 857 8.80 -28.08 7.08
CA GLY A 857 8.95 -27.44 8.39
C GLY A 857 9.80 -28.28 9.34
N SER A 858 11.11 -28.02 9.32
CA SER A 858 12.17 -28.47 10.25
C SER A 858 11.83 -29.52 11.32
N SER A 859 12.18 -30.77 11.04
CA SER A 859 12.92 -31.63 11.96
C SER A 859 13.55 -32.73 11.12
N THR A 860 14.86 -32.92 11.29
CA THR A 860 15.62 -34.06 10.76
C THR A 860 14.80 -35.36 10.88
N PRO A 861 14.66 -36.16 9.81
CA PRO A 861 14.04 -37.47 9.95
C PRO A 861 15.04 -38.35 10.70
N ALA A 862 14.78 -38.59 11.99
CA ALA A 862 15.43 -39.66 12.71
C ALA A 862 15.13 -40.97 11.96
N LYS A 863 16.16 -41.57 11.36
CA LYS A 863 16.09 -42.93 10.84
C LYS A 863 15.63 -43.85 11.97
N GLY A 864 14.52 -44.55 11.74
CA GLY A 864 14.14 -45.74 12.49
C GLY A 864 13.02 -45.54 13.53
N THR A 865 11.76 -45.65 13.08
CA THR A 865 10.72 -46.31 13.87
C THR A 865 9.69 -46.91 12.91
N GLN A 866 9.46 -48.22 13.02
CA GLN A 866 8.44 -48.97 12.30
C GLN A 866 7.06 -48.29 12.40
N ALA A 867 6.27 -48.34 11.33
CA ALA A 867 4.89 -47.89 11.34
C ALA A 867 4.08 -48.73 12.33
N GLN A 868 3.86 -48.22 13.55
CA GLN A 868 3.01 -48.87 14.55
C GLN A 868 1.60 -49.06 13.98
N ALA A 869 1.11 -50.30 14.05
CA ALA A 869 -0.23 -50.68 13.63
C ALA A 869 -1.30 -49.86 14.38
N ARG A 870 -2.31 -49.35 13.64
CA ARG A 870 -3.46 -48.68 14.25
C ARG A 870 -4.32 -49.73 14.98
N ILE A 871 -4.76 -49.41 16.19
CA ILE A 871 -5.70 -50.24 16.95
C ILE A 871 -7.06 -50.14 16.27
N ALA A 872 -7.53 -51.24 15.69
CA ALA A 872 -8.85 -51.36 15.09
C ALA A 872 -9.84 -51.94 16.11
N GLY A 873 -11.05 -51.36 16.16
CA GLY A 873 -12.13 -51.83 17.04
C GLY A 873 -13.27 -50.82 17.18
N PRO A 874 -14.43 -51.20 17.71
CA PRO A 874 -15.62 -50.34 17.81
C PRO A 874 -15.34 -49.01 18.54
N ALA A 875 -14.54 -49.06 19.62
CA ALA A 875 -14.16 -47.87 20.38
C ALA A 875 -13.25 -46.90 19.59
N ALA A 876 -12.34 -47.43 18.76
CA ALA A 876 -11.46 -46.63 17.90
C ALA A 876 -12.22 -46.06 16.70
N SER A 877 -13.16 -46.82 16.15
CA SER A 877 -14.08 -46.36 15.09
C SER A 877 -15.02 -45.26 15.58
N ALA A 878 -15.53 -45.39 16.81
CA ALA A 878 -16.31 -44.38 17.52
C ALA A 878 -15.49 -43.16 17.98
N GLY A 879 -14.16 -43.20 17.85
CA GLY A 879 -13.28 -42.09 18.23
C GLY A 879 -13.18 -41.84 19.73
N THR A 880 -13.51 -42.82 20.57
CA THR A 880 -13.46 -42.71 22.04
C THR A 880 -12.10 -43.11 22.63
N VAL A 881 -11.20 -43.65 21.80
CA VAL A 881 -9.83 -44.04 22.16
C VAL A 881 -8.83 -43.51 21.14
N CYS A 882 -7.59 -43.33 21.57
CA CYS A 882 -6.47 -43.03 20.69
C CYS A 882 -6.22 -44.22 19.73
N PRO A 883 -6.18 -44.01 18.41
CA PRO A 883 -6.00 -45.08 17.44
C PRO A 883 -4.59 -45.69 17.45
N ARG A 884 -3.65 -45.12 18.21
CA ARG A 884 -2.25 -45.59 18.28
C ARG A 884 -1.88 -46.23 19.61
N CYS A 885 -2.32 -45.66 20.73
CA CYS A 885 -2.04 -46.23 22.06
C CYS A 885 -3.25 -46.88 22.76
N GLY A 886 -4.45 -46.79 22.17
CA GLY A 886 -5.67 -47.44 22.68
C GLY A 886 -6.26 -46.77 23.92
N ARG A 887 -5.62 -45.70 24.43
CA ARG A 887 -6.09 -44.99 25.61
C ARG A 887 -7.36 -44.20 25.33
N HIS A 888 -8.34 -44.26 26.22
CA HIS A 888 -9.54 -43.45 26.14
C HIS A 888 -9.24 -41.94 26.11
N LEU A 889 -10.03 -41.19 25.34
CA LEU A 889 -10.04 -39.73 25.40
C LEU A 889 -10.47 -39.24 26.80
N PRO A 890 -10.21 -37.98 27.18
CA PRO A 890 -10.71 -37.44 28.44
C PRO A 890 -12.24 -37.56 28.56
N ARG A 891 -12.76 -37.49 29.79
CA ARG A 891 -14.20 -37.43 30.03
C ARG A 891 -14.70 -35.99 29.94
N CYS A 892 -15.94 -35.82 29.51
CA CYS A 892 -16.62 -34.54 29.60
C CYS A 892 -16.79 -34.16 31.08
N CYS A 893 -16.37 -32.95 31.47
CA CYS A 893 -16.45 -32.48 32.86
C CYS A 893 -17.89 -32.26 33.37
N LEU A 894 -18.91 -32.40 32.51
CA LEU A 894 -20.32 -32.26 32.89
C LEU A 894 -21.02 -33.63 32.96
N CYS A 895 -20.98 -34.42 31.89
CA CYS A 895 -21.67 -35.72 31.85
C CYS A 895 -20.79 -36.92 32.24
N MET A 896 -19.49 -36.72 32.45
CA MET A 896 -18.51 -37.75 32.82
C MET A 896 -18.38 -38.94 31.85
N GLN A 897 -18.97 -38.83 30.65
CA GLN A 897 -18.80 -39.76 29.54
C GLN A 897 -17.53 -39.45 28.75
N TRP A 898 -16.96 -40.48 28.10
CA TRP A 898 -15.80 -40.32 27.23
C TRP A 898 -16.12 -39.37 26.07
N LEU A 899 -15.26 -38.38 25.85
CA LEU A 899 -15.42 -37.47 24.72
C LEU A 899 -15.36 -38.28 23.41
N GLY A 900 -16.37 -38.08 22.55
CA GLY A 900 -16.56 -38.87 21.33
C GLY A 900 -17.59 -40.00 21.45
N ALA A 901 -18.07 -40.32 22.66
CA ALA A 901 -19.17 -41.25 22.83
C ALA A 901 -20.51 -40.58 22.45
N PRO A 902 -21.36 -41.23 21.64
CA PRO A 902 -22.71 -40.73 21.40
C PRO A 902 -23.51 -40.71 22.70
N GLU A 903 -24.33 -39.68 22.88
CA GLU A 903 -25.13 -39.50 24.10
C GLU A 903 -26.21 -40.60 24.23
N PRO A 904 -26.44 -41.17 25.43
CA PRO A 904 -27.42 -42.25 25.62
C PRO A 904 -28.88 -41.82 25.38
N THR A 905 -29.24 -40.56 25.65
CA THR A 905 -30.57 -39.99 25.33
C THR A 905 -30.84 -39.98 23.83
N ARG A 906 -29.79 -39.74 23.03
CA ARG A 906 -29.86 -39.61 21.58
C ARG A 906 -29.77 -40.93 20.82
N ALA A 907 -29.27 -41.99 21.44
CA ALA A 907 -29.36 -43.34 20.88
C ALA A 907 -30.81 -43.77 20.62
N LYS A 908 -31.78 -43.17 21.34
CA LYS A 908 -33.22 -43.34 21.10
C LYS A 908 -33.75 -42.42 19.98
N GLU A 909 -33.27 -41.18 19.86
CA GLU A 909 -33.69 -40.22 18.80
C GLU A 909 -33.17 -40.60 17.40
N VAL A 910 -32.02 -41.25 17.29
CA VAL A 910 -31.50 -41.72 15.99
C VAL A 910 -32.39 -42.81 15.38
N GLN A 911 -33.23 -43.49 16.17
CA GLN A 911 -34.23 -44.44 15.67
C GLN A 911 -35.52 -43.77 15.19
N SER A 912 -35.80 -42.51 15.54
CA SER A 912 -37.07 -41.82 15.22
C SER A 912 -37.04 -40.93 13.97
N GLY A 913 -35.92 -40.85 13.25
CA GLY A 913 -35.89 -40.28 11.90
C GLY A 913 -36.08 -38.75 11.78
N GLU A 914 -35.94 -37.98 12.85
CA GLU A 914 -36.03 -36.51 12.77
C GLU A 914 -34.72 -35.90 12.22
N LYS A 915 -34.82 -35.27 11.05
CA LYS A 915 -33.74 -34.58 10.35
C LYS A 915 -33.65 -33.12 10.78
N GLU A 916 -32.83 -32.83 11.78
CA GLU A 916 -31.98 -31.62 11.85
C GLU A 916 -31.04 -31.72 13.06
N THR A 917 -29.90 -32.39 12.88
CA THR A 917 -28.90 -32.46 13.95
C THR A 917 -28.07 -31.18 13.97
N ASP A 918 -28.15 -30.38 15.03
CA ASP A 918 -27.19 -29.31 15.33
C ASP A 918 -25.76 -29.86 15.24
N VAL A 919 -25.04 -29.52 14.17
CA VAL A 919 -23.75 -30.12 13.80
C VAL A 919 -22.72 -29.96 14.92
N LEU A 920 -22.81 -28.88 15.72
CA LEU A 920 -22.00 -28.63 16.92
C LEU A 920 -22.09 -29.75 17.96
N SER A 921 -23.21 -30.46 18.05
CA SER A 921 -23.39 -31.56 19.01
C SER A 921 -22.41 -32.73 18.82
N LYS A 922 -21.79 -32.84 17.64
CA LYS A 922 -20.76 -33.86 17.33
C LYS A 922 -19.33 -33.41 17.68
N PHE A 923 -19.16 -32.17 18.16
CA PHE A 923 -17.84 -31.58 18.41
C PHE A 923 -17.44 -31.73 19.88
N ILE A 924 -16.14 -31.86 20.08
CA ILE A 924 -15.48 -31.81 21.37
C ILE A 924 -14.82 -30.43 21.50
N THR A 925 -14.96 -29.81 22.66
CA THR A 925 -14.36 -28.51 22.99
C THR A 925 -13.50 -28.62 24.23
N PHE A 926 -12.35 -27.95 24.25
CA PHE A 926 -11.44 -27.92 25.39
C PHE A 926 -11.12 -26.47 25.73
N CYS A 927 -10.95 -26.17 27.01
CA CYS A 927 -10.41 -24.88 27.41
C CYS A 927 -8.90 -24.85 27.14
N ALA A 928 -8.40 -23.80 26.48
CA ALA A 928 -6.96 -23.66 26.23
C ALA A 928 -6.14 -23.40 27.52
N SER A 929 -6.76 -22.84 28.56
CA SER A 929 -6.10 -22.49 29.82
C SER A 929 -6.06 -23.66 30.80
N CYS A 930 -7.21 -24.28 31.08
CA CYS A 930 -7.27 -25.40 32.04
C CYS A 930 -7.27 -26.79 31.40
N THR A 931 -7.32 -26.90 30.07
CA THR A 931 -7.32 -28.15 29.29
C THR A 931 -8.50 -29.10 29.54
N HIS A 932 -9.45 -28.70 30.39
CA HIS A 932 -10.68 -29.46 30.64
C HIS A 932 -11.56 -29.55 29.39
N GLY A 933 -12.07 -30.75 29.14
CA GLY A 933 -12.80 -31.12 27.93
C GLY A 933 -14.31 -31.27 28.14
N PHE A 934 -15.07 -30.92 27.12
CA PHE A 934 -16.52 -30.91 27.11
C PHE A 934 -17.06 -31.39 25.77
N HIS A 935 -18.25 -31.98 25.76
CA HIS A 935 -19.06 -31.99 24.54
C HIS A 935 -19.49 -30.54 24.25
N ALA A 936 -19.39 -30.10 22.99
CA ALA A 936 -19.61 -28.70 22.64
C ALA A 936 -21.00 -28.19 23.03
N HIS A 937 -22.02 -29.06 22.95
CA HIS A 937 -23.38 -28.73 23.41
C HIS A 937 -23.47 -28.54 24.94
N HIS A 938 -22.81 -29.40 25.72
CA HIS A 938 -22.74 -29.25 27.18
C HIS A 938 -21.99 -27.99 27.58
N ALA A 939 -20.87 -27.69 26.90
CA ALA A 939 -20.14 -26.43 27.09
C ALA A 939 -21.06 -25.23 26.80
N ARG A 940 -21.75 -25.22 25.64
CA ARG A 940 -22.66 -24.14 25.27
C ARG A 940 -23.75 -23.92 26.33
N THR A 941 -24.35 -25.00 26.82
CA THR A 941 -25.44 -24.94 27.81
C THR A 941 -24.95 -24.44 29.16
N TRP A 942 -23.81 -24.93 29.64
CA TRP A 942 -23.20 -24.49 30.90
C TRP A 942 -22.73 -23.03 30.82
N PHE A 943 -21.96 -22.68 29.78
CA PHE A 943 -21.38 -21.34 29.65
C PHE A 943 -22.38 -20.26 29.23
N ALA A 944 -23.60 -20.63 28.81
CA ALA A 944 -24.71 -19.69 28.68
C ALA A 944 -25.18 -19.15 30.05
N ARG A 945 -24.92 -19.88 31.15
CA ARG A 945 -25.38 -19.53 32.51
C ARG A 945 -24.23 -19.25 33.48
N HIS A 946 -23.04 -19.79 33.24
CA HIS A 946 -21.92 -19.77 34.19
C HIS A 946 -20.61 -19.41 33.48
N ALA A 947 -19.80 -18.51 34.04
CA ALA A 947 -18.50 -18.15 33.42
C ALA A 947 -17.34 -19.07 33.85
N MET A 948 -17.47 -19.75 34.99
CA MET A 948 -16.42 -20.58 35.60
C MET A 948 -16.48 -22.05 35.15
N CYS A 949 -15.32 -22.71 35.11
CA CYS A 949 -15.19 -24.14 34.86
C CYS A 949 -16.00 -24.97 35.89
N PRO A 950 -16.76 -25.99 35.46
CA PRO A 950 -17.51 -26.86 36.39
C PRO A 950 -16.64 -27.86 37.16
N VAL A 951 -15.34 -27.97 36.85
CA VAL A 951 -14.45 -28.89 37.56
C VAL A 951 -14.15 -28.32 38.96
N PRO A 952 -14.36 -29.09 40.04
CA PRO A 952 -14.00 -28.68 41.40
C PRO A 952 -12.54 -28.21 41.46
N ASP A 953 -12.29 -27.15 42.24
CA ASP A 953 -10.99 -26.50 42.40
C ASP A 953 -10.39 -25.81 41.15
N CYS A 954 -11.05 -25.88 40.00
CA CYS A 954 -10.65 -25.15 38.80
C CYS A 954 -11.28 -23.75 38.75
N ARG A 955 -10.50 -22.72 39.11
CA ARG A 955 -10.94 -21.30 39.07
C ARG A 955 -10.89 -20.67 37.68
N CYS A 956 -10.77 -21.46 36.62
CA CYS A 956 -10.64 -20.96 35.26
C CYS A 956 -11.97 -20.39 34.74
N LEU A 957 -11.94 -19.17 34.20
CA LEU A 957 -13.10 -18.50 33.59
C LEU A 957 -13.29 -18.94 32.13
N CYS A 958 -13.61 -20.21 31.92
CA CYS A 958 -13.70 -20.81 30.58
C CYS A 958 -14.81 -20.21 29.69
N GLY A 959 -15.80 -19.52 30.25
CA GLY A 959 -16.94 -18.94 29.52
C GLY A 959 -16.74 -17.49 29.04
N LEU A 960 -15.69 -16.80 29.47
CA LEU A 960 -15.39 -15.42 29.07
C LEU A 960 -14.42 -15.45 27.87
N LYS A 961 -14.80 -14.76 26.79
CA LYS A 961 -13.96 -14.51 25.62
C LYS A 961 -13.08 -13.30 25.83
#